data_AF-A0A395W0J7-F1
#
_entry.id   AF-A0A395W0J7-F1
#
_cell.length_a   1.000
_cell.length_b   1.000
_cell.length_c   1.000
_cell.angle_alpha   90.00
_cell.angle_beta   90.00
_cell.angle_gamma   90.00
#
_symmetry.space_group_name_H-M   'P 1'
#
loop_
_entity.id
_entity.type
_entity.pdbx_description
1 polymer ?
#
loop_
_entity_poly.entity_id
_entity_poly.type
_entity_poly.pdbx_seq_one_letter_code
_entity_poly.pdbx_strand_id
1 'polypeptide(L)'
;MIKQCSSFSNLEESNSVGYAGLNQDELKELLYETFHSHCGLDKVEFLSSTPISQVINIIIRKMPVGIINDRTYQISDETSCSYSQSCDFSEPASPFSTSTTDNNINMDKRQIEYIVGIDLGHGETSAAICPLQWDTPVEQLDPAKDLEMGGNKKVIPSAITVLDSGAAYIGDSAFNPEILKQANVNVCFKKAPKDINGKAEKLMIRYMQEVYRRIRENNSAMLTDNNHLIYIATPSGWDKTTQDLYLQMAKRAGLPIDGLTKESRAAFVRAHHDVTSGIGKSIEKGAVVFDMGSSTLDFTYMGSDGNIIDHGYDCGASFIEKTIFKECEDKYPVIHRFEDSYPRLVPFLLFEARKVKEQVYFDPSLKVKKTINFEDFIDDETFEDDRFKIMFQPGELNSLLEQTGYIKDIENAAYDFVTNHINNAPIHGVFLTGGASRMDFIKPLVSRCWNIPESQIYKDQDPSLTISQGVAEVARMDLRTEGIDDGLEETIDRLQNSDIIYDSFIEKFAYALWDRITDEIGATATAFKDSEEDYSLYDLQTSITGNVQQGIKEVIPNIISFMQETILENTGEIQRKVENIIAHYSNQGINIPKPNLNIRTFDAGNINLNDILNSISEKIASESANWAGAITGAAIGGAIAILLGGPLAWLVGGAAFLGEIFFGKSDEEKKQAAMQKKLGQKDRLNVYNSISEEWENIQENIRQSIYKSISRNKAIRQSVSQTTFQLLQGYKESLKKARILID
;
A
#
# COMPACT_ATOMS: atom_id res chain seq x y z
N MET A 1 33.85 14.96 17.75
CA MET A 1 34.53 13.89 16.99
C MET A 1 34.60 14.27 15.52
N ILE A 2 33.54 14.08 14.70
CA ILE A 2 33.53 14.50 13.27
C ILE A 2 34.06 15.93 13.08
N LYS A 3 33.48 16.92 13.77
CA LYS A 3 33.91 18.33 13.74
C LYS A 3 35.35 18.61 14.18
N GLN A 4 36.01 17.69 14.88
CA GLN A 4 37.43 17.78 15.25
C GLN A 4 38.34 17.18 14.17
N CYS A 5 37.83 16.24 13.38
CA CYS A 5 38.56 15.54 12.31
C CYS A 5 38.33 16.20 10.93
N SER A 6 37.69 17.37 10.89
CA SER A 6 37.30 18.09 9.66
C SER A 6 38.03 19.42 9.55
N SER A 7 38.44 19.79 8.35
CA SER A 7 39.08 21.09 8.08
C SER A 7 38.09 22.26 8.10
N PHE A 8 36.77 22.00 8.05
CA PHE A 8 35.72 23.00 8.17
C PHE A 8 35.12 23.08 9.59
N SER A 9 35.05 24.30 10.13
CA SER A 9 34.54 24.58 11.49
C SER A 9 33.03 24.86 11.57
N ASN A 10 32.37 25.07 10.44
CA ASN A 10 30.91 25.20 10.33
C ASN A 10 30.37 24.06 9.47
N LEU A 11 30.10 22.92 10.11
CA LEU A 11 29.54 21.73 9.49
C LEU A 11 28.05 21.65 9.76
N GLU A 12 27.28 21.44 8.70
CA GLU A 12 25.90 20.99 8.72
C GLU A 12 25.85 19.50 8.34
N GLU A 13 24.86 18.76 8.82
CA GLU A 13 24.75 17.32 8.54
C GLU A 13 24.45 17.01 7.05
N SER A 14 23.96 18.01 6.33
CA SER A 14 23.74 18.01 4.87
C SER A 14 25.04 18.10 4.05
N ASN A 15 26.15 18.55 4.65
CA ASN A 15 27.42 18.69 3.95
C ASN A 15 28.00 17.30 3.60
N SER A 16 28.75 17.20 2.50
CA SER A 16 29.43 15.96 2.15
C SER A 16 30.79 15.81 2.85
N VAL A 17 31.25 14.56 3.01
CA VAL A 17 32.57 14.19 3.55
C VAL A 17 33.71 14.93 2.85
N GLY A 18 33.64 15.09 1.53
CA GLY A 18 34.62 15.83 0.73
C GLY A 18 34.57 17.34 0.96
N TYR A 19 33.38 17.93 1.06
CA TYR A 19 33.22 19.36 1.38
C TYR A 19 33.70 19.68 2.81
N ALA A 20 33.38 18.79 3.76
CA ALA A 20 33.80 18.88 5.16
C ALA A 20 35.32 18.74 5.34
N GLY A 21 36.05 18.24 4.33
CA GLY A 21 37.45 17.85 4.43
C GLY A 21 37.68 16.88 5.59
N LEU A 22 36.78 15.89 5.75
CA LEU A 22 36.81 14.96 6.88
C LEU A 22 37.94 13.94 6.72
N ASN A 23 38.90 13.98 7.63
CA ASN A 23 39.92 12.97 7.81
C ASN A 23 39.29 11.72 8.45
N GLN A 24 39.02 10.70 7.63
CA GLN A 24 38.29 9.51 8.06
C GLN A 24 39.14 8.61 8.97
N ASP A 25 40.46 8.59 8.82
CA ASP A 25 41.33 7.75 9.63
C ASP A 25 41.54 8.33 11.03
N GLU A 26 41.70 9.65 11.13
CA GLU A 26 41.69 10.38 12.42
C GLU A 26 40.34 10.23 13.13
N LEU A 27 39.23 10.19 12.39
CA LEU A 27 37.91 9.87 12.97
C LEU A 27 37.83 8.42 13.49
N LYS A 28 38.36 7.44 12.75
CA LYS A 28 38.40 6.02 13.16
C LYS A 28 39.25 5.82 14.41
N GLU A 29 40.38 6.53 14.52
CA GLU A 29 41.27 6.53 15.67
C GLU A 29 40.60 7.17 16.88
N LEU A 30 40.06 8.38 16.75
CA LEU A 30 39.38 9.10 17.83
C LEU A 30 38.14 8.35 18.36
N LEU A 31 37.40 7.66 17.48
CA LEU A 31 36.28 6.77 17.89
C LEU A 31 36.77 5.56 18.67
N TYR A 32 37.87 4.94 18.24
CA TYR A 32 38.46 3.81 18.95
C TYR A 32 39.02 4.21 20.31
N GLU A 33 39.73 5.34 20.42
CA GLU A 33 40.20 5.86 21.72
C GLU A 33 39.05 6.16 22.68
N THR A 34 37.94 6.70 22.18
CA THR A 34 36.81 7.13 23.02
C THR A 34 35.88 5.98 23.42
N PHE A 35 35.62 5.04 22.51
CA PHE A 35 34.60 4.00 22.69
C PHE A 35 35.17 2.57 22.70
N HIS A 36 36.48 2.40 22.55
CA HIS A 36 37.15 1.10 22.36
C HIS A 36 36.55 0.28 21.20
N SER A 37 36.04 1.00 20.19
CA SER A 37 35.34 0.47 19.02
C SER A 37 35.46 1.47 17.86
N HIS A 38 35.67 0.98 16.64
CA HIS A 38 35.63 1.82 15.43
C HIS A 38 34.20 2.18 14.99
N CYS A 39 33.17 1.78 15.74
CA CYS A 39 31.76 2.06 15.46
C CYS A 39 31.34 1.79 14.00
N GLY A 40 31.82 0.69 13.43
CA GLY A 40 31.51 0.24 12.06
C GLY A 40 32.34 0.89 10.94
N LEU A 41 33.33 1.71 11.25
CA LEU A 41 34.20 2.39 10.27
C LEU A 41 35.49 1.63 9.94
N ASP A 42 35.77 0.51 10.62
CA ASP A 42 36.93 -0.36 10.38
C ASP A 42 36.96 -0.95 8.96
N LYS A 43 35.79 -1.02 8.29
CA LYS A 43 35.60 -1.63 6.97
C LYS A 43 34.88 -0.71 5.97
N VAL A 44 34.78 0.57 6.28
CA VAL A 44 34.05 1.55 5.46
C VAL A 44 34.95 2.75 5.17
N GLU A 45 35.08 3.07 3.88
CA GLU A 45 35.52 4.37 3.41
C GLU A 45 34.33 5.07 2.77
N PHE A 46 34.07 6.30 3.19
CA PHE A 46 33.04 7.14 2.60
C PHE A 46 33.55 7.82 1.34
N LEU A 47 32.68 7.87 0.33
CA LEU A 47 32.91 8.68 -0.86
C LEU A 47 32.88 10.17 -0.48
N SER A 48 33.57 11.00 -1.26
CA SER A 48 33.58 12.46 -1.07
C SER A 48 32.19 13.12 -1.18
N SER A 49 31.21 12.41 -1.77
CA SER A 49 29.80 12.81 -1.86
C SER A 49 28.92 12.38 -0.69
N THR A 50 29.37 11.46 0.19
CA THR A 50 28.55 10.96 1.31
C THR A 50 28.20 12.08 2.29
N PRO A 51 26.92 12.27 2.68
CA PRO A 51 26.53 13.27 3.69
C PRO A 51 27.05 12.95 5.10
N ILE A 52 27.37 13.99 5.87
CA ILE A 52 27.80 13.86 7.28
C ILE A 52 26.71 13.21 8.15
N SER A 53 25.42 13.46 7.88
CA SER A 53 24.29 12.77 8.53
C SER A 53 24.37 11.24 8.39
N GLN A 54 24.82 10.73 7.24
CA GLN A 54 24.96 9.30 7.00
C GLN A 54 26.14 8.70 7.80
N VAL A 55 27.24 9.46 7.92
CA VAL A 55 28.38 9.11 8.79
C VAL A 55 27.95 9.02 10.26
N ILE A 56 27.21 10.03 10.74
CA ILE A 56 26.65 10.07 12.10
C ILE A 56 25.75 8.85 12.36
N ASN A 57 24.81 8.56 11.45
CA ASN A 57 23.87 7.45 11.59
C ASN A 57 24.56 6.08 11.65
N ILE A 58 25.63 5.88 10.88
CA ILE A 58 26.42 4.63 10.92
C ILE A 58 27.12 4.48 12.27
N ILE A 59 27.76 5.54 12.77
CA ILE A 59 28.41 5.55 14.08
C ILE A 59 27.38 5.22 15.18
N ILE A 60 26.25 5.94 15.23
CA ILE A 60 25.20 5.73 16.25
C ILE A 60 24.66 4.30 16.22
N ARG A 61 24.33 3.76 15.03
CA ARG A 61 23.81 2.38 14.89
C ARG A 61 24.81 1.28 15.26
N LYS A 62 26.10 1.61 15.38
CA LYS A 62 27.20 0.66 15.64
C LYS A 62 28.01 1.01 16.89
N MET A 63 27.58 2.00 17.67
CA MET A 63 28.14 2.28 18.99
C MET A 63 27.84 1.14 19.97
N PRO A 64 28.76 0.79 20.88
CA PRO A 64 28.50 -0.22 21.91
C PRO A 64 27.30 0.15 22.80
N VAL A 65 26.35 -0.78 22.94
CA VAL A 65 25.16 -0.60 23.77
C VAL A 65 25.57 -0.58 25.25
N GLY A 66 25.52 0.61 25.85
CA GLY A 66 25.93 0.85 27.24
C GLY A 66 26.41 2.27 27.51
N ILE A 67 26.87 3.01 26.50
CA ILE A 67 27.46 4.36 26.66
C ILE A 67 26.43 5.50 26.51
N ILE A 68 25.25 5.22 25.93
CA ILE A 68 24.23 6.24 25.62
C ILE A 68 23.56 6.84 26.89
N ASN A 69 23.57 6.14 28.02
CA ASN A 69 22.83 6.57 29.22
C ASN A 69 23.52 7.65 30.08
N ASP A 70 24.77 8.03 29.82
CA ASP A 70 25.58 8.81 30.77
C ASP A 70 25.99 10.22 30.29
N ARG A 71 25.48 10.69 29.15
CA ARG A 71 25.64 12.09 28.69
C ARG A 71 24.36 12.65 28.08
N THR A 72 23.62 13.40 28.90
CA THR A 72 22.44 14.17 28.52
C THR A 72 22.76 15.20 27.44
N TYR A 73 22.22 14.98 26.23
CA TYR A 73 21.81 16.06 25.34
C TYR A 73 20.29 16.04 25.24
N GLN A 74 19.64 17.17 25.52
CA GLN A 74 18.20 17.31 25.33
C GLN A 74 17.88 17.31 23.84
N ILE A 75 17.35 16.19 23.36
CA ILE A 75 16.38 16.21 22.27
C ILE A 75 15.01 16.06 22.94
N SER A 76 14.08 16.92 22.55
CA SER A 76 12.73 17.01 23.13
C SER A 76 11.97 15.70 23.02
N ASP A 77 11.20 15.39 24.06
CA ASP A 77 10.38 14.19 24.16
C ASP A 77 9.42 14.02 22.97
N GLU A 78 9.60 12.93 22.22
CA GLU A 78 8.50 12.18 21.59
C GLU A 78 8.94 10.73 21.41
N THR A 79 8.81 9.93 22.48
CA THR A 79 9.16 8.50 22.46
C THR A 79 8.14 7.67 23.23
N SER A 80 7.59 6.64 22.59
CA SER A 80 7.43 5.34 23.26
C SER A 80 7.39 4.19 22.26
N CYS A 81 8.52 3.50 22.14
CA CYS A 81 8.54 2.06 21.86
C CYS A 81 9.64 1.45 22.71
N SER A 82 9.22 0.72 23.74
CA SER A 82 10.08 0.04 24.69
C SER A 82 10.64 -1.26 24.11
N TYR A 83 11.93 -1.52 24.31
CA TYR A 83 12.41 -2.89 24.45
C TYR A 83 13.40 -3.03 25.59
N SER A 84 13.21 -4.10 26.36
CA SER A 84 13.90 -4.40 27.61
C SER A 84 15.31 -4.96 27.38
N GLN A 85 16.24 -4.62 28.28
CA GLN A 85 17.53 -5.29 28.38
C GLN A 85 17.36 -6.73 28.92
N SER A 86 18.19 -7.64 28.42
CA SER A 86 18.85 -8.62 29.28
C SER A 86 20.31 -8.78 28.84
N CYS A 87 21.19 -8.91 29.81
CA CYS A 87 22.63 -9.17 29.63
C CYS A 87 22.94 -10.48 30.33
N ASP A 88 23.90 -11.26 29.84
CA ASP A 88 24.51 -12.32 30.65
C ASP A 88 25.95 -12.63 30.25
N PHE A 89 26.76 -13.03 31.23
CA PHE A 89 28.16 -13.45 31.07
C PHE A 89 28.39 -14.81 31.76
N SER A 90 28.61 -15.85 30.95
CA SER A 90 29.46 -17.05 31.19
C SER A 90 29.50 -17.74 32.58
N GLU A 91 28.87 -18.94 32.64
CA GLU A 91 29.39 -20.25 33.13
C GLU A 91 29.84 -20.49 34.62
N PRO A 92 29.95 -21.75 35.13
CA PRO A 92 29.61 -23.07 34.52
C PRO A 92 28.85 -24.11 35.42
N ALA A 93 28.38 -25.18 34.74
CA ALA A 93 28.30 -26.60 35.18
C ALA A 93 27.09 -27.21 35.97
N SER A 94 26.58 -28.30 35.35
CA SER A 94 25.90 -29.50 35.90
C SER A 94 24.35 -29.48 36.08
N PRO A 95 23.67 -30.64 35.93
CA PRO A 95 22.35 -30.66 35.28
C PRO A 95 21.17 -31.01 36.19
N PHE A 96 20.06 -30.29 36.06
CA PHE A 96 18.72 -30.79 36.38
C PHE A 96 17.67 -30.17 35.44
N SER A 97 16.66 -30.95 35.07
CA SER A 97 15.66 -30.57 34.06
C SER A 97 14.49 -29.79 34.66
N THR A 98 14.21 -28.60 34.14
CA THR A 98 12.87 -28.00 34.14
C THR A 98 12.69 -27.19 32.87
N SER A 99 11.69 -27.55 32.08
CA SER A 99 11.21 -26.76 30.94
C SER A 99 10.40 -25.56 31.43
N THR A 100 10.82 -24.36 31.06
CA THR A 100 9.97 -23.16 31.10
C THR A 100 10.12 -22.40 29.79
N THR A 101 8.98 -21.97 29.26
CA THR A 101 8.77 -21.49 27.89
C THR A 101 9.03 -20.00 27.75
N ASP A 102 9.91 -19.62 26.83
CA ASP A 102 9.88 -18.32 26.14
C ASP A 102 9.53 -18.57 24.66
N ASN A 103 8.22 -18.63 24.37
CA ASN A 103 7.72 -18.70 22.99
C ASN A 103 7.77 -17.31 22.33
N ASN A 104 8.97 -16.76 22.17
CA ASN A 104 9.21 -15.73 21.16
C ASN A 104 9.26 -16.41 19.79
N ILE A 105 8.08 -16.54 19.17
CA ILE A 105 7.89 -17.02 17.80
C ILE A 105 8.44 -15.95 16.83
N ASN A 106 9.77 -15.90 16.70
CA ASN A 106 10.43 -15.27 15.56
C ASN A 106 10.66 -16.36 14.50
N MET A 107 9.56 -16.85 13.93
CA MET A 107 9.59 -17.86 12.90
C MET A 107 9.97 -17.25 11.55
N ASP A 108 10.78 -17.96 10.78
CA ASP A 108 11.01 -17.64 9.38
C ASP A 108 9.65 -17.64 8.66
N LYS A 109 9.23 -16.48 8.11
CA LYS A 109 7.87 -16.27 7.58
C LYS A 109 7.45 -17.32 6.54
N ARG A 110 8.43 -17.94 5.86
CA ARG A 110 8.20 -19.05 4.91
C ARG A 110 7.71 -20.36 5.54
N GLN A 111 7.82 -20.54 6.86
CA GLN A 111 7.28 -21.69 7.58
C GLN A 111 5.78 -21.57 7.89
N ILE A 112 5.22 -20.36 7.79
CA ILE A 112 3.79 -20.15 7.92
C ILE A 112 3.13 -20.48 6.58
N GLU A 113 2.27 -21.50 6.58
CA GLU A 113 1.53 -21.98 5.42
C GLU A 113 0.10 -21.43 5.37
N TYR A 114 -0.47 -21.14 6.54
CA TYR A 114 -1.88 -20.77 6.71
C TYR A 114 -2.11 -19.58 7.64
N ILE A 115 -3.18 -18.84 7.37
CA ILE A 115 -3.79 -17.88 8.28
C ILE A 115 -5.15 -18.40 8.71
N VAL A 116 -5.43 -18.36 10.02
CA VAL A 116 -6.73 -18.70 10.58
C VAL A 116 -7.38 -17.42 11.14
N GLY A 117 -8.45 -16.97 10.49
CA GLY A 117 -9.29 -15.89 10.99
C GLY A 117 -10.38 -16.45 11.90
N ILE A 118 -10.50 -15.92 13.12
CA ILE A 118 -11.53 -16.33 14.09
C ILE A 118 -12.45 -15.15 14.36
N ASP A 119 -13.75 -15.33 14.11
CA ASP A 119 -14.77 -14.48 14.71
C ASP A 119 -15.16 -15.06 16.06
N LEU A 120 -14.72 -14.41 17.13
CA LEU A 120 -15.22 -14.63 18.48
C LEU A 120 -16.38 -13.68 18.71
N GLY A 121 -17.53 -13.91 18.08
CA GLY A 121 -18.70 -13.04 18.17
C GLY A 121 -19.37 -13.11 19.54
N HIS A 122 -20.20 -12.11 19.87
CA HIS A 122 -20.89 -12.06 21.17
C HIS A 122 -21.95 -13.19 21.31
N GLY A 123 -22.58 -13.58 20.20
CA GLY A 123 -23.58 -14.64 20.17
C GLY A 123 -23.09 -15.96 19.55
N GLU A 124 -22.19 -15.91 18.57
CA GLU A 124 -21.70 -17.06 17.81
C GLU A 124 -20.21 -16.96 17.60
N THR A 125 -19.55 -18.09 17.35
CA THR A 125 -18.13 -18.17 17.04
C THR A 125 -17.93 -19.03 15.80
N SER A 126 -17.12 -18.54 14.87
CA SER A 126 -16.72 -19.22 13.63
C SER A 126 -15.23 -19.00 13.35
N ALA A 127 -14.67 -19.85 12.50
CA ALA A 127 -13.29 -19.73 12.06
C ALA A 127 -13.16 -20.13 10.58
N ALA A 128 -12.29 -19.45 9.86
CA ALA A 128 -11.94 -19.75 8.49
C ALA A 128 -10.42 -19.79 8.31
N ILE A 129 -9.96 -20.49 7.28
CA ILE A 129 -8.56 -20.64 6.93
C ILE A 129 -8.27 -20.14 5.52
N CYS A 130 -7.17 -19.42 5.38
CA CYS A 130 -6.59 -18.99 4.11
C CYS A 130 -5.19 -19.59 3.98
N PRO A 131 -4.88 -20.35 2.92
CA PRO A 131 -3.51 -20.70 2.62
C PRO A 131 -2.77 -19.46 2.10
N LEU A 132 -1.53 -19.26 2.56
CA LEU A 132 -0.69 -18.12 2.17
C LEU A 132 -0.18 -18.25 0.74
N GLN A 133 0.24 -19.46 0.33
CA GLN A 133 0.76 -19.78 -1.00
C GLN A 133 1.77 -18.74 -1.51
N TRP A 134 2.81 -18.44 -0.73
CA TRP A 134 3.74 -17.31 -0.94
C TRP A 134 4.16 -17.07 -2.40
N ASP A 135 4.58 -18.13 -3.12
CA ASP A 135 5.06 -18.04 -4.50
C ASP A 135 3.96 -18.10 -5.59
N THR A 136 2.68 -18.19 -5.21
CA THR A 136 1.53 -18.21 -6.12
C THR A 136 1.04 -16.79 -6.45
N PRO A 137 0.75 -16.46 -7.73
CA PRO A 137 0.14 -15.18 -8.12
C PRO A 137 -1.23 -14.97 -7.46
N VAL A 138 -1.59 -13.71 -7.20
CA VAL A 138 -2.81 -13.38 -6.44
C VAL A 138 -4.08 -13.90 -7.14
N GLU A 139 -4.10 -13.86 -8.47
CA GLU A 139 -5.21 -14.34 -9.32
C GLU A 139 -5.48 -15.85 -9.16
N GLN A 140 -4.56 -16.59 -8.54
CA GLN A 140 -4.54 -18.05 -8.44
C GLN A 140 -4.56 -18.53 -6.98
N LEU A 141 -4.75 -17.63 -6.02
CA LEU A 141 -4.85 -17.99 -4.60
C LEU A 141 -6.19 -18.69 -4.32
N ASP A 142 -6.15 -19.75 -3.53
CA ASP A 142 -7.34 -20.39 -3.00
C ASP A 142 -8.14 -19.38 -2.12
N PRO A 143 -9.48 -19.37 -2.18
CA PRO A 143 -10.31 -18.54 -1.31
C PRO A 143 -10.27 -19.04 0.14
N ALA A 144 -10.78 -18.23 1.08
CA ALA A 144 -11.04 -18.69 2.44
C ALA A 144 -11.94 -19.93 2.47
N LYS A 145 -11.69 -20.81 3.43
CA LYS A 145 -12.49 -22.02 3.68
C LYS A 145 -12.88 -22.07 5.15
N ASP A 146 -14.15 -22.33 5.44
CA ASP A 146 -14.62 -22.48 6.82
C ASP A 146 -14.00 -23.71 7.48
N LEU A 147 -13.60 -23.58 8.74
CA LEU A 147 -13.08 -24.68 9.55
C LEU A 147 -14.21 -25.41 10.28
N GLU A 148 -14.01 -26.70 10.55
CA GLU A 148 -14.96 -27.45 11.38
C GLU A 148 -14.78 -27.09 12.86
N MET A 149 -15.85 -26.62 13.50
CA MET A 149 -15.93 -26.27 14.93
C MET A 149 -16.50 -27.43 15.79
N GLY A 150 -16.93 -28.51 15.13
CA GLY A 150 -17.20 -29.83 15.69
C GLY A 150 -18.59 -30.34 15.34
N GLY A 151 -18.73 -31.65 15.13
CA GLY A 151 -20.02 -32.28 14.81
C GLY A 151 -20.56 -31.85 13.44
N ASN A 152 -19.66 -31.67 12.46
CA ASN A 152 -19.92 -31.12 11.12
C ASN A 152 -20.48 -29.68 11.11
N LYS A 153 -20.37 -28.92 12.21
CA LYS A 153 -20.74 -27.50 12.26
C LYS A 153 -19.56 -26.59 11.98
N LYS A 154 -19.81 -25.49 11.23
CA LYS A 154 -18.87 -24.38 10.98
C LYS A 154 -19.01 -23.21 11.96
N VAL A 155 -20.16 -23.13 12.63
CA VAL A 155 -20.51 -22.09 13.61
C VAL A 155 -20.95 -22.79 14.90
N ILE A 156 -20.53 -22.27 16.05
CA ILE A 156 -20.99 -22.69 17.36
C ILE A 156 -21.52 -21.50 18.16
N PRO A 157 -22.46 -21.69 19.11
CA PRO A 157 -22.84 -20.65 20.05
C PRO A 157 -21.63 -20.14 20.86
N SER A 158 -21.56 -18.84 21.12
CA SER A 158 -20.60 -18.24 22.06
C SER A 158 -21.02 -18.52 23.50
N ALA A 159 -20.80 -19.76 23.91
CA ALA A 159 -21.22 -20.34 25.17
C ALA A 159 -20.06 -21.11 25.82
N ILE A 160 -19.93 -21.00 27.14
CA ILE A 160 -18.98 -21.80 27.93
C ILE A 160 -19.53 -22.18 29.31
N THR A 161 -19.38 -23.45 29.64
CA THR A 161 -19.64 -24.02 30.97
C THR A 161 -18.35 -24.64 31.49
N VAL A 162 -17.93 -24.28 32.71
CA VAL A 162 -16.70 -24.80 33.34
C VAL A 162 -17.08 -25.49 34.63
N LEU A 163 -16.74 -26.78 34.75
CA LEU A 163 -16.95 -27.59 35.95
C LEU A 163 -15.88 -27.29 37.01
N ASP A 164 -16.18 -27.61 38.28
CA ASP A 164 -15.22 -27.51 39.40
C ASP A 164 -13.95 -28.36 39.19
N SER A 165 -14.02 -29.40 38.35
CA SER A 165 -12.87 -30.21 37.91
C SER A 165 -11.92 -29.47 36.96
N GLY A 166 -12.28 -28.25 36.52
CA GLY A 166 -11.55 -27.47 35.52
C GLY A 166 -11.84 -27.85 34.07
N ALA A 167 -12.67 -28.88 33.83
CA ALA A 167 -13.14 -29.24 32.50
C ALA A 167 -14.08 -28.15 31.94
N ALA A 168 -13.88 -27.77 30.68
CA ALA A 168 -14.67 -26.73 30.02
C ALA A 168 -15.34 -27.26 28.75
N TYR A 169 -16.58 -26.82 28.55
CA TYR A 169 -17.43 -27.22 27.43
C TYR A 169 -17.91 -25.96 26.71
N ILE A 170 -17.73 -25.93 25.39
CA ILE A 170 -18.05 -24.78 24.53
C ILE A 170 -19.07 -25.14 23.45
N GLY A 171 -19.75 -24.13 22.91
CA GLY A 171 -20.77 -24.32 21.87
C GLY A 171 -21.99 -25.04 22.40
N ASP A 172 -22.63 -25.88 21.56
CA ASP A 172 -23.80 -26.68 21.99
C ASP A 172 -23.52 -27.55 23.22
N SER A 173 -22.27 -28.04 23.38
CA SER A 173 -21.86 -28.87 24.51
C SER A 173 -21.92 -28.14 25.86
N ALA A 174 -21.86 -26.80 25.88
CA ALA A 174 -22.03 -26.01 27.10
C ALA A 174 -23.43 -26.17 27.72
N PHE A 175 -24.43 -26.56 26.92
CA PHE A 175 -25.83 -26.69 27.30
C PHE A 175 -26.29 -28.14 27.51
N ASN A 176 -25.37 -29.09 27.64
CA ASN A 176 -25.73 -30.47 27.96
C ASN A 176 -26.39 -30.52 29.37
N PRO A 177 -27.60 -31.08 29.52
CA PRO A 177 -28.31 -31.22 30.80
C PRO A 177 -27.45 -31.66 31.98
N GLU A 178 -26.65 -32.71 31.79
CA GLU A 178 -25.83 -33.30 32.85
C GLU A 178 -24.69 -32.37 33.30
N ILE A 179 -24.30 -31.42 32.44
CA ILE A 179 -23.29 -30.39 32.71
C ILE A 179 -23.95 -29.15 33.32
N LEU A 180 -25.15 -28.77 32.86
CA LEU A 180 -25.94 -27.67 33.42
C LEU A 180 -26.35 -27.94 34.87
N LYS A 181 -26.69 -29.19 35.21
CA LYS A 181 -26.94 -29.61 36.60
C LYS A 181 -25.76 -29.29 37.52
N GLN A 182 -24.53 -29.46 37.03
CA GLN A 182 -23.30 -29.33 37.81
C GLN A 182 -22.71 -27.91 37.86
N ALA A 183 -22.88 -27.06 36.85
CA ALA A 183 -22.12 -25.81 36.74
C ALA A 183 -22.85 -24.61 36.11
N ASN A 184 -22.20 -23.45 36.18
CA ASN A 184 -22.71 -22.20 35.59
C ASN A 184 -22.45 -22.18 34.09
N VAL A 185 -23.49 -21.98 33.29
CA VAL A 185 -23.35 -21.69 31.85
C VAL A 185 -23.27 -20.19 31.61
N ASN A 186 -22.34 -19.79 30.74
CA ASN A 186 -22.11 -18.41 30.39
C ASN A 186 -22.35 -18.25 28.89
N VAL A 187 -23.25 -17.33 28.53
CA VAL A 187 -23.46 -16.83 27.16
C VAL A 187 -23.32 -15.31 27.17
N CYS A 188 -23.20 -14.68 26.00
CA CYS A 188 -23.24 -13.21 25.87
C CYS A 188 -22.18 -12.50 26.75
N PHE A 189 -21.01 -13.13 26.93
CA PHE A 189 -19.95 -12.67 27.85
C PHE A 189 -18.84 -11.85 27.19
N LYS A 190 -18.77 -11.78 25.85
CA LYS A 190 -17.88 -10.85 25.13
C LYS A 190 -18.28 -9.42 25.46
N LYS A 191 -17.32 -8.63 25.94
CA LYS A 191 -17.44 -7.21 26.25
C LYS A 191 -16.06 -6.56 26.06
N ALA A 192 -16.02 -5.23 25.99
CA ALA A 192 -14.77 -4.49 26.00
C ALA A 192 -13.96 -4.85 27.28
N PRO A 193 -12.76 -5.46 27.14
CA PRO A 193 -11.93 -5.82 28.30
C PRO A 193 -11.41 -4.57 29.02
N LYS A 194 -11.26 -4.65 30.34
CA LYS A 194 -10.77 -3.53 31.18
C LYS A 194 -9.60 -3.90 32.08
N ASP A 195 -9.50 -5.15 32.50
CA ASP A 195 -8.38 -5.70 33.28
C ASP A 195 -8.16 -7.15 32.84
N ILE A 196 -6.95 -7.51 32.41
CA ILE A 196 -6.58 -8.87 31.99
C ILE A 196 -6.75 -9.91 33.12
N ASN A 197 -6.81 -9.47 34.38
CA ASN A 197 -7.04 -10.30 35.54
C ASN A 197 -8.50 -10.25 36.05
N GLY A 198 -9.37 -9.50 35.38
CA GLY A 198 -10.80 -9.42 35.65
C GLY A 198 -11.52 -10.76 35.47
N LYS A 199 -12.65 -10.95 36.16
CA LYS A 199 -13.40 -12.22 36.14
C LYS A 199 -13.92 -12.58 34.74
N ALA A 200 -14.39 -11.60 33.98
CA ALA A 200 -14.94 -11.83 32.64
C ALA A 200 -13.82 -12.00 31.60
N GLU A 201 -12.72 -11.27 31.76
CA GLU A 201 -11.53 -11.37 30.93
C GLU A 201 -10.87 -12.74 31.09
N LYS A 202 -10.77 -13.27 32.33
CA LYS A 202 -10.38 -14.67 32.60
C LYS A 202 -11.31 -15.70 31.96
N LEU A 203 -12.62 -15.46 31.97
CA LEU A 203 -13.59 -16.33 31.30
C LEU A 203 -13.39 -16.32 29.77
N MET A 204 -13.18 -15.13 29.19
CA MET A 204 -12.93 -14.95 27.76
C MET A 204 -11.59 -15.55 27.32
N ILE A 205 -10.52 -15.41 28.12
CA ILE A 205 -9.23 -16.09 27.92
C ILE A 205 -9.45 -17.62 27.90
N ARG A 206 -10.21 -18.17 28.85
CA ARG A 206 -10.51 -19.61 28.84
C ARG A 206 -11.34 -20.01 27.62
N TYR A 207 -12.29 -19.18 27.19
CA TYR A 207 -13.07 -19.43 25.97
C TYR A 207 -12.19 -19.45 24.71
N MET A 208 -11.31 -18.44 24.54
CA MET A 208 -10.32 -18.40 23.45
C MET A 208 -9.46 -19.67 23.41
N GLN A 209 -8.98 -20.11 24.58
CA GLN A 209 -8.15 -21.31 24.71
C GLN A 209 -8.90 -22.58 24.25
N GLU A 210 -10.16 -22.76 24.68
CA GLU A 210 -10.98 -23.91 24.27
C GLU A 210 -11.38 -23.85 22.79
N VAL A 211 -11.65 -22.66 22.24
CA VAL A 211 -11.94 -22.46 20.81
C VAL A 211 -10.72 -22.83 19.96
N TYR A 212 -9.53 -22.32 20.31
CA TYR A 212 -8.31 -22.66 19.59
C TYR A 212 -7.97 -24.15 19.70
N ARG A 213 -8.11 -24.75 20.90
CA ARG A 213 -7.96 -26.20 21.08
C ARG A 213 -8.91 -26.99 20.18
N ARG A 214 -10.19 -26.61 20.12
CA ARG A 214 -11.19 -27.24 19.24
C ARG A 214 -10.82 -27.13 17.75
N ILE A 215 -10.37 -25.96 17.31
CA ILE A 215 -9.90 -25.73 15.94
C ILE A 215 -8.73 -26.67 15.62
N ARG A 216 -7.72 -26.75 16.48
CA ARG A 216 -6.55 -27.65 16.29
C ARG A 216 -6.93 -29.12 16.30
N GLU A 217 -7.84 -29.55 17.17
CA GLU A 217 -8.29 -30.95 17.26
C GLU A 217 -9.02 -31.39 15.98
N ASN A 218 -10.05 -30.65 15.57
CA ASN A 218 -10.88 -30.97 14.40
C ASN A 218 -10.11 -30.87 13.06
N ASN A 219 -9.12 -29.97 12.98
CA ASN A 219 -8.40 -29.66 11.74
C ASN A 219 -6.93 -30.12 11.81
N SER A 220 -6.65 -31.12 12.66
CA SER A 220 -5.32 -31.67 12.97
C SER A 220 -4.56 -32.28 11.80
N ALA A 221 -5.25 -32.65 10.71
CA ALA A 221 -4.62 -33.09 9.46
C ALA A 221 -3.95 -31.96 8.66
N MET A 222 -4.22 -30.71 9.00
CA MET A 222 -3.78 -29.50 8.27
C MET A 222 -3.02 -28.51 9.18
N LEU A 223 -3.45 -28.36 10.44
CA LEU A 223 -2.86 -27.41 11.39
C LEU A 223 -1.86 -28.09 12.34
N THR A 224 -0.57 -27.88 12.08
CA THR A 224 0.53 -28.25 12.99
C THR A 224 0.80 -27.11 13.98
N ASP A 225 1.71 -27.31 14.95
CA ASP A 225 1.96 -26.29 15.98
C ASP A 225 2.60 -25.00 15.46
N ASN A 226 3.19 -25.06 14.26
CA ASN A 226 4.13 -24.06 13.76
C ASN A 226 3.76 -23.52 12.36
N ASN A 227 2.80 -24.12 11.63
CA ASN A 227 2.51 -23.74 10.23
C ASN A 227 1.42 -22.68 10.05
N HIS A 228 0.94 -22.03 11.12
CA HIS A 228 -0.16 -21.07 11.02
C HIS A 228 -0.10 -19.93 12.03
N LEU A 229 -0.70 -18.80 11.66
CA LEU A 229 -0.94 -17.65 12.55
C LEU A 229 -2.46 -17.45 12.74
N ILE A 230 -2.84 -16.95 13.92
CA ILE A 230 -4.22 -16.55 14.23
C ILE A 230 -4.38 -15.04 14.05
N TYR A 231 -5.52 -14.64 13.50
CA TYR A 231 -6.07 -13.29 13.59
C TYR A 231 -7.49 -13.37 14.14
N ILE A 232 -7.90 -12.37 14.94
CA ILE A 232 -9.21 -12.37 15.59
C ILE A 232 -9.98 -11.10 15.23
N ALA A 233 -11.28 -11.26 14.98
CA ALA A 233 -12.22 -10.16 14.81
C ALA A 233 -12.34 -9.29 16.07
N THR A 234 -12.30 -7.95 15.92
CA THR A 234 -12.56 -6.98 16.98
C THR A 234 -13.70 -6.03 16.60
N PRO A 235 -14.60 -5.67 17.52
CA PRO A 235 -15.62 -4.65 17.26
C PRO A 235 -14.99 -3.30 16.91
N SER A 236 -15.54 -2.59 15.93
CA SER A 236 -14.96 -1.36 15.38
C SER A 236 -14.98 -0.19 16.37
N GLY A 237 -15.91 -0.20 17.34
CA GLY A 237 -15.99 0.79 18.42
C GLY A 237 -14.99 0.62 19.58
N TRP A 238 -14.11 -0.39 19.56
CA TRP A 238 -13.10 -0.58 20.62
C TRP A 238 -11.85 0.26 20.34
N ASP A 239 -11.42 1.04 21.34
CA ASP A 239 -10.19 1.85 21.24
C ASP A 239 -8.91 0.99 21.23
N LYS A 240 -7.78 1.61 20.90
CA LYS A 240 -6.49 0.91 20.77
C LYS A 240 -6.07 0.22 22.07
N THR A 241 -6.30 0.84 23.23
CA THR A 241 -6.03 0.25 24.55
C THR A 241 -6.85 -1.04 24.77
N THR A 242 -8.12 -1.01 24.40
CA THR A 242 -9.06 -2.14 24.50
C THR A 242 -8.66 -3.27 23.55
N GLN A 243 -8.27 -2.94 22.31
CA GLN A 243 -7.74 -3.88 21.33
C GLN A 243 -6.44 -4.54 21.81
N ASP A 244 -5.47 -3.77 22.30
CA ASP A 244 -4.19 -4.29 22.77
C ASP A 244 -4.35 -5.19 24.00
N LEU A 245 -5.32 -4.91 24.86
CA LEU A 245 -5.70 -5.78 25.97
C LEU A 245 -6.35 -7.09 25.48
N TYR A 246 -7.19 -7.03 24.44
CA TYR A 246 -7.80 -8.21 23.81
C TYR A 246 -6.76 -9.10 23.10
N LEU A 247 -5.78 -8.49 22.42
CA LEU A 247 -4.62 -9.19 21.85
C LEU A 247 -3.80 -9.90 22.94
N GLN A 248 -3.54 -9.25 24.07
CA GLN A 248 -2.86 -9.87 25.22
C GLN A 248 -3.66 -11.03 25.82
N MET A 249 -5.00 -10.93 25.87
CA MET A 249 -5.87 -12.03 26.31
C MET A 249 -5.74 -13.27 25.39
N ALA A 250 -5.72 -13.07 24.08
CA ALA A 250 -5.53 -14.15 23.12
C ALA A 250 -4.13 -14.79 23.21
N LYS A 251 -3.07 -13.98 23.38
CA LYS A 251 -1.71 -14.48 23.67
C LYS A 251 -1.68 -15.31 24.96
N ARG A 252 -2.33 -14.83 26.03
CA ARG A 252 -2.45 -15.54 27.32
C ARG A 252 -3.30 -16.82 27.23
N ALA A 253 -4.19 -16.92 26.26
CA ALA A 253 -4.96 -18.12 25.94
C ALA A 253 -4.17 -19.16 25.11
N GLY A 254 -2.93 -18.85 24.71
CA GLY A 254 -2.04 -19.77 23.99
C GLY A 254 -2.22 -19.79 22.48
N LEU A 255 -2.86 -18.78 21.90
CA LEU A 255 -3.02 -18.65 20.44
C LEU A 255 -1.72 -18.08 19.84
N PRO A 256 -1.21 -18.62 18.71
CA PRO A 256 -0.14 -17.99 17.93
C PRO A 256 -0.71 -16.79 17.16
N ILE A 257 -1.16 -15.76 17.91
CA ILE A 257 -1.86 -14.59 17.37
C ILE A 257 -0.88 -13.49 16.98
N ASP A 258 -1.02 -13.03 15.74
CA ASP A 258 -0.18 -11.98 15.17
C ASP A 258 -0.90 -10.63 15.08
N GLY A 259 -2.23 -10.61 14.89
CA GLY A 259 -3.00 -9.37 14.84
C GLY A 259 -4.49 -9.48 15.15
N LEU A 260 -5.15 -8.33 15.07
CA LEU A 260 -6.59 -8.16 15.16
C LEU A 260 -7.10 -7.48 13.88
N THR A 261 -8.33 -7.78 13.49
CA THR A 261 -8.98 -7.18 12.31
C THR A 261 -10.35 -6.65 12.72
N LYS A 262 -10.70 -5.41 12.34
CA LYS A 262 -12.04 -4.86 12.62
C LYS A 262 -13.12 -5.71 11.95
N GLU A 263 -14.20 -5.97 12.67
CA GLU A 263 -15.38 -6.70 12.16
C GLU A 263 -15.92 -6.02 10.89
N SER A 264 -16.01 -4.68 10.85
CA SER A 264 -16.38 -3.92 9.64
C SER A 264 -15.45 -4.13 8.44
N ARG A 265 -14.12 -4.11 8.66
CA ARG A 265 -13.11 -4.31 7.60
C ARG A 265 -13.22 -5.70 6.98
N ALA A 266 -13.40 -6.73 7.82
CA ALA A 266 -13.61 -8.11 7.38
C ALA A 266 -14.91 -8.27 6.56
N ALA A 267 -16.03 -7.73 7.07
CA ALA A 267 -17.30 -7.73 6.35
C ALA A 267 -17.22 -7.02 5.00
N PHE A 268 -16.54 -5.88 4.96
CA PHE A 268 -16.38 -5.05 3.75
C PHE A 268 -15.59 -5.79 2.65
N VAL A 269 -14.45 -6.38 2.98
CA VAL A 269 -13.67 -7.20 2.04
C VAL A 269 -14.52 -8.36 1.51
N ARG A 270 -15.25 -9.04 2.40
CA ARG A 270 -16.08 -10.18 1.99
C ARG A 270 -17.27 -9.80 1.10
N ALA A 271 -17.85 -8.61 1.30
CA ALA A 271 -18.91 -8.04 0.44
C ALA A 271 -18.43 -7.73 -0.99
N HIS A 272 -17.14 -7.42 -1.15
CA HIS A 272 -16.48 -7.25 -2.45
C HIS A 272 -16.22 -8.56 -3.19
N HIS A 273 -15.81 -9.61 -2.46
CA HIS A 273 -15.54 -10.94 -3.05
C HIS A 273 -16.82 -11.56 -3.63
N ASP A 274 -17.97 -11.28 -3.02
CA ASP A 274 -19.25 -11.81 -3.48
C ASP A 274 -19.75 -11.10 -4.76
N VAL A 275 -19.42 -11.67 -5.92
CA VAL A 275 -19.91 -11.21 -7.23
C VAL A 275 -21.43 -11.18 -7.36
N THR A 276 -22.19 -11.87 -6.49
CA THR A 276 -23.66 -11.80 -6.44
C THR A 276 -24.17 -10.61 -5.63
N SER A 277 -23.33 -9.99 -4.78
CA SER A 277 -23.71 -8.80 -4.00
C SER A 277 -24.05 -7.60 -4.88
N GLY A 278 -23.38 -7.48 -6.03
CA GLY A 278 -23.44 -6.31 -6.90
C GLY A 278 -22.78 -5.06 -6.29
N ILE A 279 -22.32 -5.10 -5.04
CA ILE A 279 -21.87 -3.93 -4.27
C ILE A 279 -20.58 -3.34 -4.83
N GLY A 280 -19.66 -4.18 -5.34
CA GLY A 280 -18.48 -3.71 -6.07
C GLY A 280 -18.80 -2.79 -7.28
N LYS A 281 -20.05 -2.76 -7.78
CA LYS A 281 -20.51 -1.85 -8.85
C LYS A 281 -21.19 -0.56 -8.34
N SER A 282 -21.59 -0.53 -7.07
CA SER A 282 -22.18 0.64 -6.41
C SER A 282 -21.19 1.40 -5.54
N ILE A 283 -20.09 0.75 -5.14
CA ILE A 283 -19.13 1.26 -4.18
C ILE A 283 -18.43 2.56 -4.61
N GLU A 284 -18.09 2.69 -5.90
CA GLU A 284 -17.56 3.95 -6.48
C GLU A 284 -18.52 5.15 -6.38
N LYS A 285 -19.76 4.93 -5.94
CA LYS A 285 -20.81 5.95 -5.81
C LYS A 285 -21.24 6.19 -4.36
N GLY A 286 -20.88 5.31 -3.43
CA GLY A 286 -21.33 5.31 -2.03
C GLY A 286 -22.06 4.02 -1.67
N ALA A 287 -21.60 3.29 -0.65
CA ALA A 287 -22.23 2.05 -0.16
C ALA A 287 -22.09 1.88 1.35
N VAL A 288 -23.00 1.12 1.96
CA VAL A 288 -23.01 0.83 3.42
C VAL A 288 -22.94 -0.66 3.69
N VAL A 289 -22.07 -1.08 4.61
CA VAL A 289 -22.19 -2.36 5.33
C VAL A 289 -23.05 -2.12 6.57
N PHE A 290 -24.11 -2.91 6.72
CA PHE A 290 -25.01 -2.96 7.86
C PHE A 290 -24.70 -4.28 8.59
N ASP A 291 -23.94 -4.21 9.68
CA ASP A 291 -23.62 -5.38 10.50
C ASP A 291 -24.48 -5.40 11.75
N MET A 292 -25.37 -6.39 11.85
CA MET A 292 -26.25 -6.54 13.00
C MET A 292 -25.86 -7.75 13.83
N GLY A 293 -25.15 -7.48 14.92
CA GLY A 293 -24.74 -8.45 15.91
C GLY A 293 -25.80 -8.72 16.98
N SER A 294 -25.40 -9.50 17.99
CA SER A 294 -26.20 -9.73 19.20
C SER A 294 -26.08 -8.57 20.18
N SER A 295 -24.90 -7.94 20.31
CA SER A 295 -24.69 -6.78 21.20
C SER A 295 -24.95 -5.45 20.53
N THR A 296 -24.48 -5.26 19.29
CA THR A 296 -24.41 -3.97 18.60
C THR A 296 -25.08 -4.01 17.23
N LEU A 297 -25.32 -2.82 16.67
CA LEU A 297 -25.63 -2.58 15.27
C LEU A 297 -24.60 -1.58 14.74
N ASP A 298 -23.79 -2.00 13.77
CA ASP A 298 -22.67 -1.23 13.26
C ASP A 298 -22.88 -0.89 11.77
N PHE A 299 -22.57 0.34 11.39
CA PHE A 299 -22.64 0.83 10.02
C PHE A 299 -21.27 1.32 9.55
N THR A 300 -20.89 0.86 8.37
CA THR A 300 -19.65 1.27 7.69
C THR A 300 -20.02 1.80 6.32
N TYR A 301 -19.93 3.12 6.13
CA TYR A 301 -20.09 3.74 4.83
C TYR A 301 -18.74 3.90 4.16
N MET A 302 -18.65 3.58 2.87
CA MET A 302 -17.53 4.01 2.04
C MET A 302 -18.03 4.98 0.96
N GLY A 303 -17.43 6.17 0.93
CA GLY A 303 -17.72 7.21 -0.04
C GLY A 303 -17.09 6.97 -1.42
N SER A 304 -17.56 7.71 -2.42
CA SER A 304 -17.01 7.72 -3.78
C SER A 304 -15.58 8.29 -3.87
N ASP A 305 -15.16 9.04 -2.85
CA ASP A 305 -13.78 9.50 -2.62
C ASP A 305 -12.88 8.42 -2.01
N GLY A 306 -13.46 7.30 -1.56
CA GLY A 306 -12.79 6.20 -0.86
C GLY A 306 -12.68 6.40 0.65
N ASN A 307 -13.27 7.44 1.24
CA ASN A 307 -13.26 7.61 2.70
C ASN A 307 -14.21 6.60 3.37
N ILE A 308 -13.73 5.93 4.42
CA ILE A 308 -14.53 5.03 5.26
C ILE A 308 -15.01 5.77 6.52
N ILE A 309 -16.29 5.60 6.86
CA ILE A 309 -16.94 6.16 8.05
C ILE A 309 -17.62 5.02 8.80
N ASP A 310 -17.08 4.66 9.96
CA ASP A 310 -17.62 3.66 10.89
C ASP A 310 -18.43 4.32 12.02
N HIS A 311 -19.60 3.78 12.37
CA HIS A 311 -20.30 4.11 13.61
C HIS A 311 -21.16 2.94 14.13
N GLY A 312 -21.31 2.83 15.45
CA GLY A 312 -21.98 1.71 16.11
C GLY A 312 -22.99 2.13 17.17
N TYR A 313 -24.07 1.36 17.31
CA TYR A 313 -25.22 1.62 18.17
C TYR A 313 -25.53 0.44 19.10
N ASP A 314 -25.98 0.73 20.32
CA ASP A 314 -26.35 -0.25 21.36
C ASP A 314 -27.75 -0.89 21.15
N CYS A 315 -28.16 -1.15 19.90
CA CYS A 315 -29.45 -1.75 19.55
C CYS A 315 -29.35 -3.16 18.91
N GLY A 316 -28.31 -3.91 19.26
CA GLY A 316 -28.12 -5.30 18.80
C GLY A 316 -29.22 -6.27 19.27
N ALA A 317 -29.30 -7.42 18.60
CA ALA A 317 -30.45 -8.32 18.69
C ALA A 317 -30.64 -9.05 20.04
N SER A 318 -29.71 -8.92 21.00
CA SER A 318 -29.87 -9.45 22.37
C SER A 318 -30.98 -8.77 23.16
N PHE A 319 -31.44 -7.60 22.72
CA PHE A 319 -32.67 -7.00 23.23
C PHE A 319 -33.87 -7.93 23.01
N ILE A 320 -33.95 -8.62 21.88
CA ILE A 320 -35.09 -9.44 21.49
C ILE A 320 -35.27 -10.64 22.43
N GLU A 321 -34.23 -11.44 22.70
CA GLU A 321 -34.36 -12.55 23.66
C GLU A 321 -34.62 -12.06 25.10
N LYS A 322 -34.12 -10.89 25.50
CA LYS A 322 -34.47 -10.27 26.80
C LYS A 322 -35.95 -9.90 26.85
N THR A 323 -36.50 -9.31 25.79
CA THR A 323 -37.94 -8.99 25.68
C THR A 323 -38.80 -10.25 25.68
N ILE A 324 -38.44 -11.27 24.90
CA ILE A 324 -39.14 -12.57 24.88
C ILE A 324 -39.12 -13.22 26.26
N PHE A 325 -37.97 -13.17 26.95
CA PHE A 325 -37.84 -13.72 28.30
C PHE A 325 -38.67 -12.91 29.31
N LYS A 326 -38.71 -11.58 29.21
CA LYS A 326 -39.51 -10.74 30.09
C LYS A 326 -41.02 -10.98 29.96
N GLU A 327 -41.52 -11.13 28.73
CA GLU A 327 -42.89 -11.57 28.46
C GLU A 327 -43.19 -12.97 29.03
N CYS A 328 -42.17 -13.83 29.16
CA CYS A 328 -42.32 -15.11 29.83
C CYS A 328 -42.36 -14.97 31.36
N GLU A 329 -41.49 -14.17 31.98
CA GLU A 329 -41.51 -13.88 33.42
C GLU A 329 -42.90 -13.40 33.87
N ASP A 330 -43.42 -12.36 33.21
CA ASP A 330 -44.68 -11.69 33.58
C ASP A 330 -45.90 -12.62 33.40
N LYS A 331 -45.78 -13.65 32.56
CA LYS A 331 -46.81 -14.65 32.27
C LYS A 331 -46.68 -15.93 33.09
N TYR A 332 -45.48 -16.28 33.55
CA TYR A 332 -45.15 -17.53 34.22
C TYR A 332 -44.39 -17.25 35.53
N PRO A 333 -45.10 -17.01 36.66
CA PRO A 333 -44.49 -16.68 37.96
C PRO A 333 -43.47 -17.70 38.50
N VAL A 334 -43.46 -18.92 37.95
CA VAL A 334 -42.42 -19.92 38.22
C VAL A 334 -41.03 -19.46 37.80
N ILE A 335 -40.90 -18.64 36.76
CA ILE A 335 -39.60 -18.17 36.26
C ILE A 335 -38.90 -17.36 37.35
N HIS A 336 -39.59 -16.44 38.03
CA HIS A 336 -39.00 -15.72 39.18
C HIS A 336 -38.53 -16.64 40.31
N ARG A 337 -39.30 -17.71 40.64
CA ARG A 337 -38.85 -18.71 41.62
C ARG A 337 -37.56 -19.40 41.15
N PHE A 338 -37.50 -19.74 39.86
CA PHE A 338 -36.33 -20.34 39.26
C PHE A 338 -35.12 -19.38 39.23
N GLU A 339 -35.34 -18.08 38.98
CA GLU A 339 -34.27 -17.07 39.02
C GLU A 339 -33.67 -16.91 40.42
N ASP A 340 -34.52 -16.91 41.45
CA ASP A 340 -34.10 -16.86 42.86
C ASP A 340 -33.31 -18.12 43.28
N SER A 341 -33.74 -19.31 42.82
CA SER A 341 -33.12 -20.59 43.18
C SER A 341 -31.90 -20.96 42.33
N TYR A 342 -31.93 -20.64 41.04
CA TYR A 342 -30.95 -21.01 40.01
C TYR A 342 -30.47 -19.81 39.17
N PRO A 343 -29.98 -18.71 39.79
CA PRO A 343 -29.51 -17.52 39.06
C PRO A 343 -28.38 -17.85 38.07
N ARG A 344 -27.63 -18.93 38.32
CA ARG A 344 -26.57 -19.46 37.45
C ARG A 344 -27.05 -20.05 36.11
N LEU A 345 -28.35 -20.33 35.97
CA LEU A 345 -28.96 -20.96 34.79
C LEU A 345 -29.92 -20.03 34.05
N VAL A 346 -30.17 -18.80 34.53
CA VAL A 346 -30.87 -17.75 33.76
C VAL A 346 -30.24 -17.51 32.38
N PRO A 347 -28.90 -17.55 32.20
CA PRO A 347 -28.29 -17.45 30.86
C PRO A 347 -28.71 -18.57 29.89
N PHE A 348 -29.09 -19.76 30.40
CA PHE A 348 -29.64 -20.84 29.57
C PHE A 348 -31.07 -20.52 29.09
N LEU A 349 -31.92 -19.95 29.96
CA LEU A 349 -33.29 -19.58 29.57
C LEU A 349 -33.29 -18.45 28.52
N LEU A 350 -32.39 -17.48 28.66
CA LEU A 350 -32.15 -16.45 27.63
C LEU A 350 -31.68 -17.07 26.30
N PHE A 351 -30.85 -18.12 26.35
CA PHE A 351 -30.44 -18.84 25.15
C PHE A 351 -31.57 -19.67 24.51
N GLU A 352 -32.48 -20.24 25.29
CA GLU A 352 -33.71 -20.87 24.76
C GLU A 352 -34.64 -19.83 24.10
N ALA A 353 -34.79 -18.64 24.69
CA ALA A 353 -35.54 -17.54 24.07
C ALA A 353 -34.89 -17.08 22.75
N ARG A 354 -33.56 -17.03 22.68
CA ARG A 354 -32.82 -16.77 21.44
C ARG A 354 -33.06 -17.85 20.37
N LYS A 355 -33.05 -19.14 20.73
CA LYS A 355 -33.36 -20.22 19.78
C LYS A 355 -34.78 -20.13 19.23
N VAL A 356 -35.74 -19.64 20.02
CA VAL A 356 -37.11 -19.38 19.56
C VAL A 356 -37.15 -18.20 18.59
N LYS A 357 -36.45 -17.09 18.88
CA LYS A 357 -36.27 -15.96 17.95
C LYS A 357 -35.71 -16.43 16.61
N GLU A 358 -34.64 -17.22 16.63
CA GLU A 358 -33.99 -17.74 15.42
C GLU A 358 -34.94 -18.65 14.61
N GLN A 359 -35.75 -19.48 15.27
CA GLN A 359 -36.78 -20.28 14.60
C GLN A 359 -37.88 -19.41 13.95
N VAL A 360 -38.30 -18.31 14.60
CA VAL A 360 -39.32 -17.39 14.05
C VAL A 360 -38.80 -16.74 12.77
N TYR A 361 -37.53 -16.33 12.72
CA TYR A 361 -36.96 -15.68 11.54
C TYR A 361 -36.36 -16.65 10.51
N PHE A 362 -36.22 -17.94 10.84
CA PHE A 362 -35.85 -18.97 9.87
C PHE A 362 -36.99 -19.26 8.88
N ASP A 363 -38.24 -19.34 9.38
CA ASP A 363 -39.45 -19.37 8.54
C ASP A 363 -40.56 -18.50 9.17
N PRO A 364 -40.62 -17.20 8.81
CA PRO A 364 -41.62 -16.26 9.33
C PRO A 364 -43.08 -16.63 9.01
N SER A 365 -43.32 -17.59 8.11
CA SER A 365 -44.66 -18.07 7.76
C SER A 365 -45.20 -19.12 8.74
N LEU A 366 -44.34 -19.71 9.56
CA LEU A 366 -44.69 -20.79 10.47
C LEU A 366 -44.93 -20.31 11.90
N LYS A 367 -45.84 -21.01 12.58
CA LYS A 367 -46.03 -20.88 14.02
C LYS A 367 -44.89 -21.57 14.76
N VAL A 368 -44.18 -20.83 15.61
CA VAL A 368 -43.15 -21.40 16.50
C VAL A 368 -43.73 -21.66 17.88
N LYS A 369 -43.34 -22.79 18.48
CA LYS A 369 -43.72 -23.18 19.85
C LYS A 369 -42.61 -24.02 20.47
N LYS A 370 -42.07 -23.54 21.59
CA LYS A 370 -41.14 -24.26 22.45
C LYS A 370 -41.77 -24.41 23.84
N THR A 371 -41.65 -25.61 24.41
CA THR A 371 -41.90 -25.86 25.84
C THR A 371 -40.54 -26.11 26.49
N ILE A 372 -40.35 -25.61 27.70
CA ILE A 372 -39.15 -25.79 28.52
C ILE A 372 -39.64 -26.35 29.86
N ASN A 373 -39.22 -27.56 30.22
CA ASN A 373 -39.50 -28.18 31.52
C ASN A 373 -38.22 -28.06 32.36
N PHE A 374 -38.32 -27.71 33.63
CA PHE A 374 -37.11 -27.47 34.44
C PHE A 374 -36.37 -28.78 34.78
N GLU A 375 -37.11 -29.89 34.96
CA GLU A 375 -36.57 -31.26 35.09
C GLU A 375 -35.55 -31.65 34.00
N ASP A 376 -35.64 -31.05 32.80
CA ASP A 376 -34.72 -31.33 31.69
C ASP A 376 -33.26 -30.89 31.97
N PHE A 377 -33.00 -30.07 33.00
CA PHE A 377 -31.67 -29.48 33.25
C PHE A 377 -31.35 -29.12 34.72
N ILE A 378 -32.24 -29.38 35.68
CA ILE A 378 -31.95 -29.37 37.13
C ILE A 378 -32.48 -30.64 37.80
N ASP A 379 -31.79 -31.11 38.83
CA ASP A 379 -32.27 -32.19 39.71
C ASP A 379 -32.89 -31.56 40.97
N ASP A 380 -34.13 -31.07 40.87
CA ASP A 380 -34.88 -30.43 41.97
C ASP A 380 -36.37 -30.83 41.94
N GLU A 381 -36.80 -31.60 42.94
CA GLU A 381 -38.19 -32.05 43.11
C GLU A 381 -39.19 -30.88 43.21
N THR A 382 -38.74 -29.68 43.60
CA THR A 382 -39.62 -28.49 43.68
C THR A 382 -40.02 -27.92 42.32
N PHE A 383 -39.30 -28.29 41.25
CA PHE A 383 -39.52 -27.84 39.88
C PHE A 383 -39.84 -28.99 38.90
N GLU A 384 -40.02 -30.23 39.38
CA GLU A 384 -40.20 -31.44 38.55
C GLU A 384 -41.33 -31.30 37.52
N ASP A 385 -42.52 -30.88 37.97
CA ASP A 385 -43.71 -30.69 37.12
C ASP A 385 -43.79 -29.31 36.43
N ASP A 386 -42.88 -28.40 36.78
CA ASP A 386 -42.89 -27.00 36.38
C ASP A 386 -42.31 -26.80 34.97
N ARG A 387 -42.99 -25.95 34.19
CA ARG A 387 -42.66 -25.69 32.78
C ARG A 387 -43.30 -24.42 32.27
N PHE A 388 -42.65 -23.78 31.31
CA PHE A 388 -43.19 -22.63 30.59
C PHE A 388 -43.15 -22.82 29.08
N LYS A 389 -43.84 -21.94 28.35
CA LYS A 389 -44.02 -22.04 26.89
C LYS A 389 -43.78 -20.71 26.21
N ILE A 390 -42.83 -20.71 25.28
CA ILE A 390 -42.61 -19.60 24.35
C ILE A 390 -43.32 -19.95 23.04
N MET A 391 -44.16 -19.05 22.53
CA MET A 391 -44.98 -19.27 21.34
C MET A 391 -45.18 -17.97 20.61
N PHE A 392 -44.96 -17.98 19.29
CA PHE A 392 -45.25 -16.88 18.40
C PHE A 392 -45.98 -17.38 17.15
N GLN A 393 -47.03 -16.66 16.77
CA GLN A 393 -47.67 -16.74 15.47
C GLN A 393 -46.87 -15.88 14.46
N PRO A 394 -47.03 -16.11 13.14
CA PRO A 394 -46.47 -15.24 12.11
C PRO A 394 -46.74 -13.75 12.37
N GLY A 395 -45.69 -12.94 12.39
CA GLY A 395 -45.73 -11.49 12.66
C GLY A 395 -45.88 -11.07 14.13
N GLU A 396 -46.26 -11.96 15.05
CA GLU A 396 -46.52 -11.61 16.47
C GLU A 396 -45.27 -11.06 17.18
N LEU A 397 -44.09 -11.63 16.89
CA LEU A 397 -42.82 -11.12 17.42
C LEU A 397 -42.46 -9.74 16.85
N ASN A 398 -42.74 -9.47 15.57
CA ASN A 398 -42.50 -8.16 14.97
C ASN A 398 -43.40 -7.10 15.64
N SER A 399 -44.69 -7.39 15.87
CA SER A 399 -45.59 -6.50 16.59
C SER A 399 -45.17 -6.23 18.05
N LEU A 400 -44.58 -7.22 18.74
CA LEU A 400 -43.99 -7.02 20.06
C LEU A 400 -42.79 -6.05 19.99
N LEU A 401 -41.91 -6.23 19.01
CA LEU A 401 -40.73 -5.37 18.81
C LEU A 401 -41.06 -3.94 18.32
N GLU A 402 -42.20 -3.74 17.65
CA GLU A 402 -42.77 -2.41 17.41
C GLU A 402 -43.28 -1.77 18.71
N GLN A 403 -44.04 -2.51 19.52
CA GLN A 403 -44.62 -2.02 20.77
C GLN A 403 -43.58 -1.65 21.83
N THR A 404 -42.47 -2.40 21.91
CA THR A 404 -41.36 -2.08 22.82
C THR A 404 -40.43 -0.99 22.30
N GLY A 405 -40.66 -0.47 21.08
CA GLY A 405 -39.82 0.56 20.47
C GLY A 405 -38.53 0.06 19.81
N TYR A 406 -38.23 -1.24 19.88
CA TYR A 406 -36.96 -1.79 19.38
C TYR A 406 -36.75 -1.56 17.87
N ILE A 407 -37.80 -1.77 17.07
CA ILE A 407 -37.75 -1.46 15.63
C ILE A 407 -37.55 0.05 15.41
N LYS A 408 -38.10 0.89 16.30
CA LYS A 408 -37.93 2.34 16.22
C LYS A 408 -36.51 2.79 16.54
N ASP A 409 -35.82 2.12 17.44
CA ASP A 409 -34.42 2.41 17.75
C ASP A 409 -33.48 2.07 16.56
N ILE A 410 -33.77 0.99 15.83
CA ILE A 410 -33.07 0.67 14.56
C ILE A 410 -33.36 1.73 13.49
N GLU A 411 -34.61 2.19 13.33
CA GLU A 411 -34.93 3.31 12.42
C GLU A 411 -34.17 4.58 12.82
N ASN A 412 -34.12 4.91 14.11
CA ASN A 412 -33.46 6.11 14.62
C ASN A 412 -31.95 6.06 14.36
N ALA A 413 -31.30 4.92 14.61
CA ALA A 413 -29.89 4.69 14.27
C ALA A 413 -29.64 4.87 12.75
N ALA A 414 -30.49 4.27 11.91
CA ALA A 414 -30.37 4.38 10.46
C ALA A 414 -30.50 5.84 9.97
N TYR A 415 -31.39 6.65 10.54
CA TYR A 415 -31.53 8.07 10.21
C TYR A 415 -30.38 8.94 10.75
N ASP A 416 -29.94 8.65 11.98
CA ASP A 416 -28.83 9.35 12.64
C ASP A 416 -27.53 9.18 11.85
N PHE A 417 -27.21 7.96 11.42
CA PHE A 417 -26.02 7.67 10.60
C PHE A 417 -26.00 8.49 9.30
N VAL A 418 -27.11 8.49 8.55
CA VAL A 418 -27.23 9.28 7.32
C VAL A 418 -27.07 10.77 7.59
N THR A 419 -27.71 11.28 8.65
CA THR A 419 -27.77 12.73 8.89
C THR A 419 -26.48 13.27 9.48
N ASN A 420 -25.93 12.60 10.50
CA ASN A 420 -24.90 13.12 11.39
C ASN A 420 -23.50 12.55 11.13
N HIS A 421 -23.39 11.36 10.54
CA HIS A 421 -22.09 10.71 10.27
C HIS A 421 -21.66 10.88 8.82
N ILE A 422 -22.54 10.59 7.86
CA ILE A 422 -22.21 10.69 6.42
C ILE A 422 -22.77 11.97 5.75
N ASN A 423 -23.35 12.89 6.51
CA ASN A 423 -23.81 14.21 6.05
C ASN A 423 -24.76 14.17 4.84
N ASN A 424 -25.67 13.19 4.81
CA ASN A 424 -26.61 12.90 3.71
C ASN A 424 -25.93 12.53 2.37
N ALA A 425 -24.72 11.96 2.42
CA ALA A 425 -24.09 11.37 1.24
C ALA A 425 -24.96 10.24 0.63
N PRO A 426 -24.96 10.07 -0.69
CA PRO A 426 -25.85 9.13 -1.35
C PRO A 426 -25.43 7.68 -1.14
N ILE A 427 -26.40 6.81 -0.84
CA ILE A 427 -26.21 5.36 -0.71
C ILE A 427 -26.73 4.69 -1.99
N HIS A 428 -25.86 3.95 -2.68
CA HIS A 428 -26.17 3.24 -3.92
C HIS A 428 -26.15 1.71 -3.80
N GLY A 429 -25.80 1.18 -2.63
CA GLY A 429 -25.81 -0.25 -2.31
C GLY A 429 -25.65 -0.49 -0.82
N VAL A 430 -26.25 -1.58 -0.32
CA VAL A 430 -26.15 -1.99 1.08
C VAL A 430 -25.86 -3.48 1.20
N PHE A 431 -24.88 -3.84 2.03
CA PHE A 431 -24.59 -5.21 2.45
C PHE A 431 -25.19 -5.46 3.83
N LEU A 432 -26.19 -6.33 3.95
CA LEU A 432 -26.70 -6.77 5.25
C LEU A 432 -25.91 -8.00 5.72
N THR A 433 -25.19 -7.86 6.84
CA THR A 433 -24.39 -8.90 7.49
C THR A 433 -24.64 -8.95 9.01
N GLY A 434 -23.95 -9.85 9.72
CA GLY A 434 -24.23 -10.19 11.11
C GLY A 434 -25.47 -11.06 11.25
N GLY A 435 -25.43 -12.04 12.15
CA GLY A 435 -26.47 -13.08 12.25
C GLY A 435 -27.90 -12.56 12.45
N ALA A 436 -28.07 -11.36 13.01
CA ALA A 436 -29.37 -10.76 13.23
C ALA A 436 -29.96 -10.03 12.00
N SER A 437 -29.15 -9.67 11.00
CA SER A 437 -29.67 -9.15 9.72
C SER A 437 -30.52 -10.19 8.95
N ARG A 438 -30.50 -11.46 9.40
CA ARG A 438 -31.35 -12.53 8.90
C ARG A 438 -32.85 -12.27 9.15
N MET A 439 -33.23 -11.40 10.08
CA MET A 439 -34.63 -11.04 10.34
C MET A 439 -35.31 -10.43 9.10
N ASP A 440 -36.60 -10.72 8.92
CA ASP A 440 -37.34 -10.41 7.69
C ASP A 440 -37.65 -8.91 7.53
N PHE A 441 -37.93 -8.23 8.64
CA PHE A 441 -38.26 -6.79 8.67
C PHE A 441 -37.07 -5.86 8.37
N ILE A 442 -35.81 -6.32 8.49
CA ILE A 442 -34.61 -5.47 8.38
C ILE A 442 -34.47 -4.88 6.96
N LYS A 443 -34.62 -5.70 5.91
CA LYS A 443 -34.45 -5.24 4.53
C LYS A 443 -35.51 -4.19 4.11
N PRO A 444 -36.81 -4.38 4.38
CA PRO A 444 -37.82 -3.34 4.19
C PRO A 444 -37.59 -2.08 5.04
N LEU A 445 -37.10 -2.22 6.28
CA LEU A 445 -36.76 -1.08 7.14
C LEU A 445 -35.66 -0.23 6.50
N VAL A 446 -34.53 -0.84 6.13
CA VAL A 446 -33.40 -0.17 5.47
C VAL A 446 -33.82 0.52 4.18
N SER A 447 -34.65 -0.13 3.35
CA SER A 447 -35.19 0.45 2.12
C SER A 447 -35.98 1.74 2.38
N ARG A 448 -36.83 1.76 3.42
CA ARG A 448 -37.58 2.96 3.83
C ARG A 448 -36.68 4.03 4.45
N CYS A 449 -35.79 3.67 5.36
CA CYS A 449 -34.95 4.63 6.10
C CYS A 449 -33.99 5.39 5.18
N TRP A 450 -33.38 4.70 4.22
CA TRP A 450 -32.38 5.29 3.32
C TRP A 450 -32.93 5.62 1.92
N ASN A 451 -34.22 5.39 1.68
CA ASN A 451 -34.91 5.65 0.41
C ASN A 451 -34.20 4.99 -0.80
N ILE A 452 -33.77 3.74 -0.62
CA ILE A 452 -33.10 2.93 -1.65
C ILE A 452 -33.98 1.75 -2.08
N PRO A 453 -33.97 1.36 -3.37
CA PRO A 453 -34.67 0.16 -3.82
C PRO A 453 -34.14 -1.11 -3.14
N GLU A 454 -35.03 -2.03 -2.77
CA GLU A 454 -34.65 -3.34 -2.24
C GLU A 454 -33.75 -4.17 -3.17
N SER A 455 -33.71 -3.87 -4.47
CA SER A 455 -32.77 -4.48 -5.42
C SER A 455 -31.32 -4.02 -5.26
N GLN A 456 -31.07 -2.96 -4.48
CA GLN A 456 -29.74 -2.47 -4.10
C GLN A 456 -29.35 -2.90 -2.67
N ILE A 457 -30.22 -3.62 -1.96
CA ILE A 457 -29.95 -4.18 -0.64
C ILE A 457 -29.65 -5.67 -0.81
N TYR A 458 -28.36 -6.02 -0.76
CA TYR A 458 -27.94 -7.40 -0.70
C TYR A 458 -28.02 -7.94 0.73
N LYS A 459 -28.44 -9.19 0.86
CA LYS A 459 -28.48 -9.90 2.14
C LYS A 459 -27.55 -11.08 2.05
N ASP A 460 -26.57 -11.12 2.96
CA ASP A 460 -25.64 -12.22 3.07
C ASP A 460 -26.38 -13.55 3.28
N GLN A 461 -25.89 -14.60 2.62
CA GLN A 461 -26.43 -15.95 2.73
C GLN A 461 -25.96 -16.60 4.04
N ASP A 462 -24.72 -16.34 4.46
CA ASP A 462 -24.08 -16.95 5.64
C ASP A 462 -23.33 -15.91 6.50
N PRO A 463 -24.02 -14.88 7.02
CA PRO A 463 -23.41 -13.77 7.77
C PRO A 463 -22.58 -14.18 8.99
N SER A 464 -22.84 -15.35 9.59
CA SER A 464 -22.07 -15.89 10.71
C SER A 464 -20.68 -16.45 10.32
N LEU A 465 -20.38 -16.57 9.03
CA LEU A 465 -19.09 -17.04 8.49
C LEU A 465 -18.29 -15.91 7.84
N THR A 466 -18.98 -14.94 7.26
CA THR A 466 -18.43 -13.77 6.55
C THR A 466 -17.34 -13.02 7.32
N ILE A 467 -17.51 -12.81 8.63
CA ILE A 467 -16.50 -12.15 9.46
C ILE A 467 -15.22 -12.98 9.52
N SER A 468 -15.30 -14.26 9.92
CA SER A 468 -14.12 -15.14 10.01
C SER A 468 -13.39 -15.32 8.67
N GLN A 469 -14.13 -15.44 7.56
CA GLN A 469 -13.59 -15.47 6.19
C GLN A 469 -12.86 -14.16 5.87
N GLY A 470 -13.52 -13.02 6.08
CA GLY A 470 -12.95 -11.70 5.84
C GLY A 470 -11.70 -11.43 6.68
N VAL A 471 -11.65 -11.83 7.96
CA VAL A 471 -10.46 -11.74 8.82
C VAL A 471 -9.30 -12.55 8.24
N ALA A 472 -9.54 -13.79 7.78
CA ALA A 472 -8.50 -14.63 7.20
C ALA A 472 -7.98 -14.10 5.86
N GLU A 473 -8.84 -13.49 5.04
CA GLU A 473 -8.48 -12.91 3.74
C GLU A 473 -7.72 -11.59 3.91
N VAL A 474 -8.22 -10.69 4.77
CA VAL A 474 -7.56 -9.45 5.18
C VAL A 474 -6.14 -9.73 5.70
N ALA A 475 -6.00 -10.60 6.69
CA ALA A 475 -4.70 -10.89 7.29
C ALA A 475 -3.71 -11.53 6.30
N ARG A 476 -4.21 -12.32 5.33
CA ARG A 476 -3.39 -12.82 4.21
C ARG A 476 -2.94 -11.69 3.28
N MET A 477 -3.79 -10.71 2.98
CA MET A 477 -3.42 -9.56 2.17
C MET A 477 -2.31 -8.77 2.87
N ASP A 478 -2.56 -8.39 4.13
CA ASP A 478 -1.63 -7.60 4.95
C ASP A 478 -0.24 -8.27 5.00
N LEU A 479 -0.15 -9.54 5.41
CA LEU A 479 1.11 -10.29 5.50
C LEU A 479 1.83 -10.50 4.16
N ARG A 480 1.11 -10.55 3.03
CA ARG A 480 1.72 -10.66 1.69
C ARG A 480 2.15 -9.31 1.13
N THR A 481 1.64 -8.20 1.66
CA THR A 481 2.02 -6.84 1.29
C THR A 481 2.99 -6.16 2.25
N GLU A 482 3.18 -6.71 3.45
CA GLU A 482 4.04 -6.19 4.51
C GLU A 482 5.46 -5.87 4.02
N GLY A 483 5.89 -4.62 4.19
CA GLY A 483 7.22 -4.15 3.79
C GLY A 483 7.44 -3.96 2.28
N ILE A 484 6.42 -4.16 1.43
CA ILE A 484 6.53 -3.81 0.00
C ILE A 484 6.48 -2.29 -0.21
N ASP A 485 5.82 -1.58 0.70
CA ASP A 485 5.63 -0.13 0.73
C ASP A 485 6.65 0.63 1.62
N ASP A 486 7.55 -0.09 2.30
CA ASP A 486 8.66 0.50 3.07
C ASP A 486 9.52 1.42 2.19
N GLY A 487 9.58 2.70 2.56
CA GLY A 487 10.30 3.74 1.81
C GLY A 487 9.74 4.02 0.39
N LEU A 488 8.61 3.43 0.01
CA LEU A 488 8.00 3.61 -1.31
C LEU A 488 7.48 5.05 -1.48
N GLU A 489 6.83 5.59 -0.45
CA GLU A 489 6.35 6.97 -0.44
C GLU A 489 7.51 7.98 -0.50
N GLU A 490 8.56 7.80 0.31
CA GLU A 490 9.79 8.61 0.26
C GLU A 490 10.48 8.53 -1.12
N THR A 491 10.48 7.35 -1.74
CA THR A 491 11.05 7.15 -3.08
C THR A 491 10.25 7.87 -4.15
N ILE A 492 8.91 7.87 -4.03
CA ILE A 492 8.02 8.64 -4.90
C ILE A 492 8.28 10.14 -4.73
N ASP A 493 8.30 10.66 -3.49
CA ASP A 493 8.52 12.09 -3.23
C ASP A 493 9.90 12.54 -3.68
N ARG A 494 10.95 11.72 -3.49
CA ARG A 494 12.30 12.01 -3.99
C ARG A 494 12.30 12.14 -5.51
N LEU A 495 11.63 11.24 -6.25
CA LEU A 495 11.57 11.33 -7.71
C LEU A 495 10.76 12.55 -8.18
N GLN A 496 9.60 12.83 -7.55
CA GLN A 496 8.77 14.00 -7.88
C GLN A 496 9.52 15.33 -7.72
N ASN A 497 10.44 15.41 -6.75
CA ASN A 497 11.22 16.62 -6.46
C ASN A 497 12.63 16.62 -7.09
N SER A 498 12.91 15.70 -8.03
CA SER A 498 14.23 15.57 -8.68
C SER A 498 14.16 15.83 -10.19
N ASP A 499 15.28 16.31 -10.74
CA ASP A 499 15.45 16.43 -12.20
C ASP A 499 15.91 15.12 -12.87
N ILE A 500 16.11 14.01 -12.13
CA ILE A 500 16.71 12.75 -12.62
C ILE A 500 16.05 12.23 -13.91
N ILE A 501 14.71 12.23 -13.95
CA ILE A 501 13.94 11.75 -15.11
C ILE A 501 14.04 12.74 -16.28
N TYR A 502 14.15 14.03 -16.01
CA TYR A 502 14.38 15.05 -17.04
C TYR A 502 15.81 14.95 -17.61
N ASP A 503 16.82 14.85 -16.75
CA ASP A 503 18.23 14.77 -17.16
C ASP A 503 18.49 13.50 -17.99
N SER A 504 17.94 12.35 -17.56
CA SER A 504 18.03 11.08 -18.32
C SER A 504 17.31 11.16 -19.68
N PHE A 505 16.18 11.86 -19.75
CA PHE A 505 15.48 12.12 -21.02
C PHE A 505 16.32 13.02 -21.93
N ILE A 506 16.93 14.08 -21.38
CA ILE A 506 17.82 14.99 -22.12
C ILE A 506 19.01 14.22 -22.67
N GLU A 507 19.63 13.35 -21.88
CA GLU A 507 20.76 12.52 -22.32
C GLU A 507 20.39 11.65 -23.52
N LYS A 508 19.32 10.86 -23.42
CA LYS A 508 18.85 9.98 -24.51
C LYS A 508 18.44 10.74 -25.77
N PHE A 509 17.64 11.79 -25.64
CA PHE A 509 17.12 12.55 -26.79
C PHE A 509 18.19 13.43 -27.44
N ALA A 510 19.08 14.05 -26.65
CA ALA A 510 20.20 14.82 -27.19
C ALA A 510 21.23 13.91 -27.88
N TYR A 511 21.48 12.71 -27.35
CA TYR A 511 22.33 11.71 -28.01
C TYR A 511 21.75 11.32 -29.38
N ALA A 512 20.47 10.96 -29.46
CA ALA A 512 19.83 10.57 -30.73
C ALA A 512 19.86 11.68 -31.80
N LEU A 513 19.74 12.94 -31.39
CA LEU A 513 19.91 14.10 -32.27
C LEU A 513 21.38 14.29 -32.69
N TRP A 514 22.32 14.15 -31.76
CA TRP A 514 23.76 14.29 -32.04
C TRP A 514 24.24 13.22 -33.03
N ASP A 515 23.92 11.96 -32.75
CA ASP A 515 24.22 10.78 -33.56
C ASP A 515 23.75 11.01 -35.01
N ARG A 516 22.46 11.29 -35.21
CA ARG A 516 21.90 11.59 -36.54
C ARG A 516 22.51 12.81 -37.22
N ILE A 517 22.73 13.92 -36.51
CA ILE A 517 23.32 15.12 -37.11
C ILE A 517 24.76 14.86 -37.56
N THR A 518 25.56 14.13 -36.76
CA THR A 518 26.93 13.81 -37.12
C THR A 518 27.01 12.80 -38.28
N ASP A 519 26.11 11.82 -38.33
CA ASP A 519 25.95 10.92 -39.48
C ASP A 519 25.66 11.69 -40.78
N GLU A 520 24.70 12.61 -40.77
CA GLU A 520 24.33 13.40 -41.97
C GLU A 520 25.50 14.26 -42.47
N ILE A 521 26.26 14.88 -41.55
CA ILE A 521 27.45 15.67 -41.90
C ILE A 521 28.56 14.77 -42.46
N GLY A 522 28.86 13.65 -41.80
CA GLY A 522 29.89 12.71 -42.22
C GLY A 522 29.58 12.06 -43.58
N ALA A 523 28.33 11.66 -43.80
CA ALA A 523 27.84 11.13 -45.07
C ALA A 523 27.92 12.20 -46.18
N THR A 524 27.50 13.44 -45.91
CA THR A 524 27.55 14.53 -46.89
C THR A 524 28.99 14.91 -47.26
N ALA A 525 29.90 15.00 -46.28
CA ALA A 525 31.31 15.26 -46.52
C ALA A 525 31.96 14.13 -47.34
N THR A 526 31.61 12.87 -47.06
CA THR A 526 32.09 11.70 -47.81
C THR A 526 31.57 11.71 -49.24
N ALA A 527 30.26 11.97 -49.46
CA ALA A 527 29.68 12.08 -50.79
C ALA A 527 30.30 13.23 -51.62
N PHE A 528 30.61 14.36 -50.97
CA PHE A 528 31.32 15.47 -51.61
C PHE A 528 32.76 15.10 -52.04
N LYS A 529 33.47 14.35 -51.19
CA LYS A 529 34.81 13.82 -51.47
C LYS A 529 34.82 12.85 -52.66
N ASP A 530 33.84 11.93 -52.69
CA ASP A 530 33.77 10.81 -53.65
C ASP A 530 33.01 11.14 -54.96
N SER A 531 32.33 12.29 -55.04
CA SER A 531 31.61 12.73 -56.26
C SER A 531 32.51 12.78 -57.49
N GLU A 532 31.97 12.41 -58.66
CA GLU A 532 32.59 12.64 -59.97
C GLU A 532 32.35 14.07 -60.49
N GLU A 533 31.31 14.77 -60.00
CA GLU A 533 30.94 16.13 -60.40
C GLU A 533 31.68 17.22 -59.61
N ASP A 534 31.89 18.38 -60.24
CA ASP A 534 32.48 19.54 -59.57
C ASP A 534 31.45 20.31 -58.73
N TYR A 535 31.70 20.31 -57.41
CA TYR A 535 30.92 21.02 -56.40
C TYR A 535 31.75 22.13 -55.75
N SER A 536 31.06 23.16 -55.25
CA SER A 536 31.61 24.30 -54.52
C SER A 536 31.45 24.11 -53.01
N LEU A 537 32.10 24.97 -52.22
CA LEU A 537 31.88 24.99 -50.77
C LEU A 537 30.44 25.42 -50.42
N TYR A 538 29.81 26.24 -51.26
CA TYR A 538 28.40 26.60 -51.14
C TYR A 538 27.47 25.42 -51.39
N ASP A 539 27.77 24.57 -52.38
CA ASP A 539 27.03 23.33 -52.62
C ASP A 539 27.14 22.40 -51.39
N LEU A 540 28.36 22.21 -50.85
CA LEU A 540 28.60 21.42 -49.63
C LEU A 540 27.83 21.97 -48.41
N GLN A 541 27.91 23.27 -48.14
CA GLN A 541 27.20 23.92 -47.03
C GLN A 541 25.68 23.78 -47.18
N THR A 542 25.15 23.93 -48.39
CA THR A 542 23.72 23.78 -48.69
C THR A 542 23.27 22.33 -48.50
N SER A 543 24.05 21.35 -48.98
CA SER A 543 23.76 19.93 -48.78
C SER A 543 23.81 19.52 -47.30
N ILE A 544 24.83 19.95 -46.55
CA ILE A 544 24.90 19.71 -45.10
C ILE A 544 23.67 20.31 -44.42
N THR A 545 23.31 21.55 -44.73
CA THR A 545 22.16 22.23 -44.11
C THR A 545 20.85 21.50 -44.41
N GLY A 546 20.62 21.07 -45.66
CA GLY A 546 19.42 20.33 -46.06
C GLY A 546 19.32 18.95 -45.41
N ASN A 547 20.42 18.19 -45.41
CA ASN A 547 20.48 16.84 -44.85
C ASN A 547 20.34 16.87 -43.32
N VAL A 548 21.03 17.78 -42.62
CA VAL A 548 20.86 18.00 -41.17
C VAL A 548 19.42 18.40 -40.83
N GLN A 549 18.80 19.32 -41.58
CA GLN A 549 17.40 19.68 -41.38
C GLN A 549 16.43 18.51 -41.59
N GLN A 550 16.75 17.60 -42.52
CA GLN A 550 15.96 16.40 -42.77
C GLN A 550 16.14 15.36 -41.66
N GLY A 551 17.38 15.06 -41.26
CA GLY A 551 17.67 14.15 -40.15
C GLY A 551 17.06 14.62 -38.82
N ILE A 552 17.07 15.92 -38.53
CA ILE A 552 16.38 16.47 -37.34
C ILE A 552 14.86 16.22 -37.40
N LYS A 553 14.22 16.36 -38.57
CA LYS A 553 12.78 16.09 -38.75
C LYS A 553 12.42 14.62 -38.58
N GLU A 554 13.37 13.71 -38.75
CA GLU A 554 13.17 12.27 -38.55
C GLU A 554 13.27 11.86 -37.07
N VAL A 555 14.11 12.55 -36.28
CA VAL A 555 14.28 12.27 -34.85
C VAL A 555 13.25 12.98 -33.97
N ILE A 556 12.88 14.24 -34.27
CA ILE A 556 11.94 15.04 -33.45
C ILE A 556 10.61 14.34 -33.14
N PRO A 557 9.93 13.64 -34.08
CA PRO A 557 8.67 12.94 -33.79
C PRO A 557 8.77 11.87 -32.68
N ASN A 558 9.98 11.34 -32.44
CA ASN A 558 10.22 10.29 -31.44
C ASN A 558 10.40 10.83 -30.01
N ILE A 559 10.34 12.15 -29.80
CA ILE A 559 10.49 12.79 -28.47
C ILE A 559 9.54 12.19 -27.41
N ILE A 560 8.32 11.82 -27.82
CA ILE A 560 7.33 11.17 -26.96
C ILE A 560 7.80 9.77 -26.53
N SER A 561 8.42 9.01 -27.44
CA SER A 561 8.94 7.66 -27.15
C SER A 561 10.10 7.71 -26.17
N PHE A 562 11.04 8.64 -26.34
CA PHE A 562 12.14 8.84 -25.39
C PHE A 562 11.64 9.24 -23.99
N MET A 563 10.61 10.09 -23.92
CA MET A 563 9.97 10.44 -22.65
C MET A 563 9.25 9.25 -22.02
N GLN A 564 8.54 8.44 -22.81
CA GLN A 564 7.88 7.20 -22.35
C GLN A 564 8.89 6.22 -21.76
N GLU A 565 9.94 5.91 -22.52
CA GLU A 565 11.02 5.00 -22.14
C GLU A 565 11.66 5.45 -20.83
N THR A 566 12.08 6.72 -20.75
CA THR A 566 12.75 7.27 -19.57
C THR A 566 11.86 7.24 -18.33
N ILE A 567 10.57 7.62 -18.46
CA ILE A 567 9.63 7.59 -17.33
C ILE A 567 9.45 6.14 -16.86
N LEU A 568 9.17 5.19 -17.78
CA LEU A 568 8.91 3.79 -17.44
C LEU A 568 10.13 3.10 -16.80
N GLU A 569 11.34 3.37 -17.28
CA GLU A 569 12.58 2.86 -16.66
C GLU A 569 12.75 3.36 -15.23
N ASN A 570 12.56 4.66 -15.00
CA ASN A 570 12.78 5.30 -13.70
C ASN A 570 11.63 5.05 -12.71
N THR A 571 10.41 4.76 -13.17
CA THR A 571 9.27 4.44 -12.31
C THR A 571 8.92 2.95 -12.26
N GLY A 572 9.60 2.08 -13.02
CA GLY A 572 9.23 0.67 -13.17
C GLY A 572 9.22 -0.15 -11.87
N GLU A 573 10.14 0.13 -10.94
CA GLU A 573 10.13 -0.54 -9.62
C GLU A 573 8.94 -0.07 -8.77
N ILE A 574 8.63 1.24 -8.79
CA ILE A 574 7.46 1.81 -8.11
C ILE A 574 6.19 1.21 -8.69
N GLN A 575 6.04 1.23 -10.02
CA GLN A 575 4.91 0.62 -10.71
C GLN A 575 4.72 -0.83 -10.27
N ARG A 576 5.79 -1.65 -10.31
CA ARG A 576 5.72 -3.06 -9.90
C ARG A 576 5.32 -3.24 -8.43
N LYS A 577 5.85 -2.42 -7.50
CA LYS A 577 5.49 -2.47 -6.08
C LYS A 577 4.02 -2.09 -5.86
N VAL A 578 3.58 -0.98 -6.47
CA VAL A 578 2.20 -0.49 -6.38
C VAL A 578 1.21 -1.45 -7.02
N GLU A 579 1.50 -1.98 -8.20
CA GLU A 579 0.65 -2.96 -8.87
C GLU A 579 0.56 -4.28 -8.10
N ASN A 580 1.63 -4.71 -7.42
CA ASN A 580 1.62 -5.91 -6.58
C ASN A 580 0.75 -5.71 -5.32
N ILE A 581 0.86 -4.56 -4.64
CA ILE A 581 -0.02 -4.22 -3.51
C ILE A 581 -1.48 -4.17 -4.01
N ILE A 582 -1.75 -3.39 -5.07
CA ILE A 582 -3.09 -3.29 -5.68
C ILE A 582 -3.65 -4.66 -6.06
N ALA A 583 -2.85 -5.57 -6.62
CA ALA A 583 -3.32 -6.89 -7.04
C ALA A 583 -3.96 -7.69 -5.89
N HIS A 584 -3.37 -7.63 -4.67
CA HIS A 584 -3.88 -8.33 -3.49
C HIS A 584 -5.31 -7.91 -3.11
N TYR A 585 -5.68 -6.64 -3.35
CA TYR A 585 -7.02 -6.11 -3.11
C TYR A 585 -7.92 -6.20 -4.37
N SER A 586 -7.37 -5.97 -5.56
CA SER A 586 -8.15 -5.86 -6.80
C SER A 586 -8.56 -7.17 -7.45
N ASN A 587 -7.73 -8.21 -7.37
CA ASN A 587 -8.11 -9.55 -7.85
C ASN A 587 -9.20 -10.21 -6.98
N GLN A 588 -9.57 -9.54 -5.89
CA GLN A 588 -10.57 -9.93 -4.92
C GLN A 588 -11.83 -9.02 -4.98
N GLY A 589 -12.03 -8.30 -6.08
CA GLY A 589 -13.28 -7.58 -6.37
C GLY A 589 -13.26 -6.06 -6.11
N ILE A 590 -12.11 -5.48 -5.80
CA ILE A 590 -11.96 -4.03 -5.52
C ILE A 590 -11.38 -3.31 -6.75
N ASN A 591 -12.15 -2.47 -7.42
CA ASN A 591 -11.64 -1.70 -8.56
C ASN A 591 -10.75 -0.53 -8.11
N ILE A 592 -9.48 -0.81 -7.79
CA ILE A 592 -8.48 0.24 -7.57
C ILE A 592 -7.91 0.62 -8.94
N PRO A 593 -8.04 1.88 -9.39
CA PRO A 593 -7.51 2.30 -10.68
C PRO A 593 -6.00 2.03 -10.75
N LYS A 594 -5.55 1.20 -11.69
CA LYS A 594 -4.12 1.09 -12.01
C LYS A 594 -3.69 2.38 -12.72
N PRO A 595 -2.76 3.17 -12.15
CA PRO A 595 -2.32 4.41 -12.80
C PRO A 595 -1.57 4.07 -14.08
N ASN A 596 -2.18 4.41 -15.22
CA ASN A 596 -1.58 4.19 -16.53
C ASN A 596 -0.85 5.46 -16.95
N LEU A 597 0.32 5.30 -17.58
CA LEU A 597 1.07 6.39 -18.21
C LEU A 597 0.27 6.95 -19.40
N ASN A 598 -0.60 7.91 -19.12
CA ASN A 598 -1.51 8.48 -20.10
C ASN A 598 -0.95 9.78 -20.71
N ILE A 599 -0.09 9.61 -21.71
CA ILE A 599 0.54 10.71 -22.45
C ILE A 599 -0.41 11.36 -23.48
N ARG A 600 -1.71 11.02 -23.49
CA ARG A 600 -2.72 11.74 -24.29
C ARG A 600 -2.90 13.21 -23.89
N THR A 601 -2.48 13.59 -22.68
CA THR A 601 -2.40 14.98 -22.20
C THR A 601 -0.99 15.59 -22.33
N PHE A 602 -0.09 14.97 -23.08
CA PHE A 602 1.07 15.66 -23.63
C PHE A 602 0.57 16.52 -24.80
N ASP A 603 0.37 17.80 -24.53
CA ASP A 603 0.06 18.79 -25.55
C ASP A 603 1.31 19.07 -26.40
N ALA A 604 1.60 18.13 -27.30
CA ALA A 604 2.64 18.25 -28.33
C ALA A 604 2.42 19.51 -29.21
N GLY A 605 1.19 20.05 -29.24
CA GLY A 605 0.86 21.27 -29.96
C GLY A 605 1.42 22.55 -29.32
N ASN A 606 1.82 22.52 -28.04
CA ASN A 606 2.38 23.68 -27.34
C ASN A 606 3.90 23.63 -27.15
N ILE A 607 4.56 22.49 -27.35
CA ILE A 607 6.03 22.48 -27.45
C ILE A 607 6.41 22.94 -28.85
N ASN A 608 6.89 24.18 -28.97
CA ASN A 608 7.36 24.69 -30.26
C ASN A 608 8.70 24.02 -30.66
N LEU A 609 8.59 22.82 -31.21
CA LEU A 609 9.70 22.03 -31.73
C LEU A 609 10.34 22.70 -32.97
N ASN A 610 9.62 23.60 -33.65
CA ASN A 610 10.20 24.42 -34.72
C ASN A 610 11.19 25.44 -34.16
N ASP A 611 10.99 26.01 -32.97
CA ASP A 611 11.98 26.91 -32.35
C ASP A 611 13.25 26.15 -31.95
N ILE A 612 13.12 24.88 -31.54
CA ILE A 612 14.27 24.00 -31.26
C ILE A 612 15.00 23.65 -32.56
N LEU A 613 14.25 23.23 -33.59
CA LEU A 613 14.80 22.92 -34.92
C LEU A 613 15.48 24.14 -35.53
N ASN A 614 14.85 25.31 -35.46
CA ASN A 614 15.40 26.58 -35.93
C ASN A 614 16.62 26.96 -35.09
N SER A 615 16.57 26.87 -33.76
CA SER A 615 17.73 27.22 -32.92
C SER A 615 18.92 26.29 -33.16
N ILE A 616 18.71 24.98 -33.30
CA ILE A 616 19.78 24.02 -33.65
C ILE A 616 20.27 24.28 -35.07
N SER A 617 19.38 24.49 -36.05
CA SER A 617 19.74 24.76 -37.45
C SER A 617 20.48 26.10 -37.61
N GLU A 618 20.03 27.17 -36.97
CA GLU A 618 20.69 28.48 -36.92
C GLU A 618 22.02 28.41 -36.18
N LYS A 619 22.12 27.59 -35.14
CA LYS A 619 23.37 27.42 -34.41
C LYS A 619 24.41 26.67 -35.25
N ILE A 620 24.02 25.59 -35.92
CA ILE A 620 24.86 24.85 -36.88
C ILE A 620 25.15 25.71 -38.12
N ALA A 621 24.20 26.50 -38.63
CA ALA A 621 24.40 27.41 -39.76
C ALA A 621 25.30 28.61 -39.42
N SER A 622 25.20 29.16 -38.21
CA SER A 622 26.05 30.26 -37.75
C SER A 622 27.44 29.77 -37.32
N GLU A 623 27.55 28.58 -36.73
CA GLU A 623 28.85 27.93 -36.51
C GLU A 623 29.49 27.63 -37.87
N SER A 624 28.79 27.02 -38.84
CA SER A 624 29.28 26.84 -40.21
C SER A 624 29.51 28.11 -41.05
N ALA A 625 29.02 29.27 -40.60
CA ALA A 625 29.38 30.57 -41.18
C ALA A 625 30.55 31.27 -40.47
N ASN A 626 30.75 31.01 -39.17
CA ASN A 626 31.87 31.49 -38.34
C ASN A 626 33.13 30.63 -38.50
N TRP A 627 32.93 29.37 -38.86
CA TRP A 627 33.90 28.46 -39.46
C TRP A 627 34.71 29.13 -40.60
N ALA A 628 34.14 30.17 -41.25
CA ALA A 628 34.70 30.85 -42.42
C ALA A 628 35.50 32.14 -42.12
N GLY A 629 36.55 32.06 -41.31
CA GLY A 629 37.29 33.23 -40.78
C GLY A 629 38.82 33.24 -40.97
N ALA A 630 39.28 33.95 -42.00
CA ALA A 630 40.66 34.48 -42.23
C ALA A 630 41.79 33.52 -42.68
N ILE A 631 42.86 34.11 -43.24
CA ILE A 631 43.71 33.60 -44.35
C ILE A 631 45.19 33.63 -43.87
N THR A 632 46.11 32.67 -44.10
CA THR A 632 46.66 32.16 -45.39
C THR A 632 47.56 30.91 -45.14
N GLY A 633 47.86 30.00 -46.06
CA GLY A 633 47.21 29.67 -47.36
C GLY A 633 48.18 29.44 -48.56
N ALA A 634 48.29 28.21 -49.07
CA ALA A 634 48.77 27.93 -50.44
C ALA A 634 47.84 26.94 -51.17
N ALA A 635 47.42 27.31 -52.39
CA ALA A 635 46.59 26.60 -53.39
C ALA A 635 45.24 25.99 -52.94
N ILE A 636 45.19 25.33 -51.79
CA ILE A 636 44.02 24.58 -51.29
C ILE A 636 43.73 24.93 -49.81
N GLY A 637 44.75 25.27 -49.00
CA GLY A 637 44.57 25.66 -47.59
C GLY A 637 43.64 26.87 -47.35
N GLY A 638 43.46 27.73 -48.36
CA GLY A 638 42.53 28.86 -48.29
C GLY A 638 41.04 28.49 -48.43
N ALA A 639 40.73 27.31 -48.97
CA ALA A 639 39.36 26.76 -49.00
C ALA A 639 39.01 26.00 -47.70
N ILE A 640 40.03 25.65 -46.92
CA ILE A 640 39.96 24.82 -45.72
C ILE A 640 39.79 25.68 -44.45
N ALA A 641 40.52 26.79 -44.35
CA ALA A 641 40.31 27.81 -43.31
C ALA A 641 38.93 28.49 -43.39
N ILE A 642 38.11 28.15 -44.40
CA ILE A 642 36.72 28.60 -44.56
C ILE A 642 35.73 27.71 -43.77
N LEU A 643 36.17 26.60 -43.15
CA LEU A 643 35.27 25.61 -42.54
C LEU A 643 35.46 25.30 -41.05
N LEU A 644 36.42 25.91 -40.32
CA LEU A 644 36.93 25.31 -39.06
C LEU A 644 37.35 26.28 -37.90
N GLY A 645 36.99 27.57 -37.95
CA GLY A 645 37.60 28.64 -37.13
C GLY A 645 37.65 28.52 -35.57
N GLY A 646 38.74 29.04 -34.98
CA GLY A 646 38.97 29.20 -33.54
C GLY A 646 39.93 30.39 -33.16
N PRO A 647 40.04 30.83 -31.89
CA PRO A 647 40.33 32.24 -31.58
C PRO A 647 41.79 32.74 -31.49
N LEU A 648 42.84 31.92 -31.60
CA LEU A 648 44.20 32.26 -31.11
C LEU A 648 45.35 32.34 -32.14
N ALA A 649 45.10 32.22 -33.45
CA ALA A 649 46.15 32.13 -34.47
C ALA A 649 46.57 33.47 -35.13
N TRP A 650 46.91 34.49 -34.33
CA TRP A 650 47.48 35.75 -34.86
C TRP A 650 49.02 35.65 -34.95
N LEU A 651 49.59 35.44 -36.15
CA LEU A 651 50.90 35.98 -36.64
C LEU A 651 51.40 35.31 -37.96
N VAL A 652 51.71 36.14 -38.99
CA VAL A 652 52.57 35.88 -40.20
C VAL A 652 51.96 35.29 -41.52
N GLY A 653 51.58 36.20 -42.45
CA GLY A 653 52.01 36.23 -43.89
C GLY A 653 51.27 35.43 -45.01
N GLY A 654 51.09 36.01 -46.23
CA GLY A 654 50.78 35.20 -47.44
C GLY A 654 50.08 35.76 -48.72
N ALA A 655 50.14 37.05 -49.09
CA ALA A 655 49.23 37.75 -50.03
C ALA A 655 49.00 37.30 -51.52
N ALA A 656 49.27 36.05 -51.96
CA ALA A 656 49.37 35.72 -53.40
C ALA A 656 48.08 35.36 -54.19
N PHE A 657 47.23 34.43 -53.73
CA PHE A 657 46.25 33.76 -54.63
C PHE A 657 44.97 34.56 -54.94
N LEU A 658 44.52 35.45 -54.06
CA LEU A 658 43.35 36.31 -54.30
C LEU A 658 43.71 37.62 -55.02
N GLY A 659 45.00 37.94 -55.13
CA GLY A 659 45.49 39.20 -55.69
C GLY A 659 45.16 39.38 -57.17
N GLU A 660 45.34 38.36 -58.00
CA GLU A 660 45.15 38.50 -59.46
C GLU A 660 43.68 38.43 -59.92
N ILE A 661 42.77 37.93 -59.09
CA ILE A 661 41.36 37.69 -59.47
C ILE A 661 40.37 38.61 -58.73
N PHE A 662 40.71 39.08 -57.52
CA PHE A 662 39.78 39.84 -56.67
C PHE A 662 40.36 41.17 -56.14
N PHE A 663 41.34 41.73 -56.83
CA PHE A 663 41.84 43.09 -56.55
C PHE A 663 40.71 44.12 -56.65
N GLY A 664 40.59 44.99 -55.64
CA GLY A 664 39.54 46.01 -55.57
C GLY A 664 38.19 45.56 -54.98
N LYS A 665 38.01 44.27 -54.65
CA LYS A 665 36.82 43.79 -53.93
C LYS A 665 37.00 43.83 -52.41
N SER A 666 35.87 43.99 -51.70
CA SER A 666 35.79 43.83 -50.25
C SER A 666 36.07 42.38 -49.81
N ASP A 667 36.37 42.16 -48.53
CA ASP A 667 36.68 40.81 -48.03
C ASP A 667 35.45 39.89 -48.04
N GLU A 668 34.24 40.46 -47.91
CA GLU A 668 32.98 39.70 -48.04
C GLU A 668 32.74 39.22 -49.47
N GLU A 669 33.03 40.04 -50.48
CA GLU A 669 32.96 39.64 -51.89
C GLU A 669 34.01 38.58 -52.26
N LYS A 670 35.20 38.61 -51.64
CA LYS A 670 36.21 37.54 -51.78
C LYS A 670 35.70 36.24 -51.16
N LYS A 671 35.10 36.30 -49.98
CA LYS A 671 34.49 35.16 -49.28
C LYS A 671 33.37 34.52 -50.12
N GLN A 672 32.44 35.33 -50.64
CA GLN A 672 31.35 34.83 -51.51
C GLN A 672 31.89 34.19 -52.79
N ALA A 673 32.88 34.80 -53.45
CA ALA A 673 33.46 34.24 -54.67
C ALA A 673 34.27 32.95 -54.42
N ALA A 674 34.91 32.81 -53.25
CA ALA A 674 35.57 31.57 -52.84
C ALA A 674 34.54 30.46 -52.54
N MET A 675 33.43 30.80 -51.86
CA MET A 675 32.34 29.86 -51.57
C MET A 675 31.69 29.28 -52.84
N GLN A 676 31.53 30.11 -53.88
CA GLN A 676 30.93 29.73 -55.17
C GLN A 676 31.91 29.05 -56.15
N LYS A 677 33.22 28.98 -55.82
CA LYS A 677 34.21 28.36 -56.70
C LYS A 677 33.97 26.85 -56.77
N LYS A 678 33.76 26.31 -57.98
CA LYS A 678 33.77 24.87 -58.24
C LYS A 678 35.16 24.28 -57.95
N LEU A 679 35.20 23.21 -57.16
CA LEU A 679 36.39 22.50 -56.72
C LEU A 679 36.45 21.14 -57.41
N GLY A 680 37.61 20.78 -57.97
CA GLY A 680 37.86 19.47 -58.58
C GLY A 680 38.14 18.38 -57.54
N GLN A 681 38.16 17.09 -57.95
CA GLN A 681 38.29 15.94 -57.05
C GLN A 681 39.44 16.07 -56.01
N LYS A 682 40.62 16.53 -56.44
CA LYS A 682 41.77 16.76 -55.55
C LYS A 682 41.49 17.85 -54.50
N ASP A 683 40.82 18.93 -54.89
CA ASP A 683 40.49 20.03 -53.99
C ASP A 683 39.40 19.57 -52.99
N ARG A 684 38.40 18.80 -53.46
CA ARG A 684 37.35 18.20 -52.60
C ARG A 684 37.92 17.21 -51.58
N LEU A 685 38.89 16.38 -51.97
CA LEU A 685 39.59 15.46 -51.05
C LEU A 685 40.31 16.19 -49.92
N ASN A 686 40.96 17.32 -50.21
CA ASN A 686 41.66 18.09 -49.18
C ASN A 686 40.68 18.80 -48.24
N VAL A 687 39.52 19.28 -48.75
CA VAL A 687 38.43 19.80 -47.90
C VAL A 687 37.92 18.72 -46.94
N TYR A 688 37.71 17.49 -47.43
CA TYR A 688 37.31 16.36 -46.59
C TYR A 688 38.34 16.03 -45.51
N ASN A 689 39.63 15.93 -45.87
CA ASN A 689 40.69 15.63 -44.90
C ASN A 689 40.71 16.64 -43.75
N SER A 690 40.48 17.92 -44.02
CA SER A 690 40.45 18.95 -42.98
C SER A 690 39.18 18.92 -42.12
N ILE A 691 38.03 18.55 -42.68
CA ILE A 691 36.84 18.23 -41.87
C ILE A 691 37.14 17.03 -40.96
N SER A 692 37.92 16.05 -41.43
CA SER A 692 38.35 14.90 -40.64
C SER A 692 39.38 15.23 -39.55
N GLU A 693 40.24 16.23 -39.74
CA GLU A 693 41.23 16.68 -38.75
C GLU A 693 40.55 17.38 -37.54
N GLU A 694 39.46 18.11 -37.79
CA GLU A 694 38.70 18.84 -36.76
C GLU A 694 37.40 18.12 -36.34
N TRP A 695 37.24 16.85 -36.72
CA TRP A 695 35.98 16.11 -36.54
C TRP A 695 35.52 16.04 -35.09
N GLU A 696 36.43 15.80 -34.14
CA GLU A 696 36.13 15.76 -32.71
C GLU A 696 35.59 17.11 -32.20
N ASN A 697 36.17 18.23 -32.66
CA ASN A 697 35.72 19.58 -32.32
C ASN A 697 34.35 19.89 -32.96
N ILE A 698 34.10 19.43 -34.17
CA ILE A 698 32.79 19.54 -34.84
C ILE A 698 31.73 18.77 -34.03
N GLN A 699 32.00 17.50 -33.68
CA GLN A 699 31.09 16.66 -32.90
C GLN A 699 30.81 17.26 -31.51
N GLU A 700 31.80 17.83 -30.83
CA GLU A 700 31.61 18.46 -29.52
C GLU A 700 30.78 19.74 -29.61
N ASN A 701 31.04 20.61 -30.59
CA ASN A 701 30.24 21.83 -30.80
C ASN A 701 28.77 21.49 -31.10
N ILE A 702 28.52 20.47 -31.93
CA ILE A 702 27.17 19.94 -32.19
C ILE A 702 26.53 19.46 -30.89
N ARG A 703 27.23 18.64 -30.11
CA ARG A 703 26.74 18.10 -28.82
C ARG A 703 26.34 19.21 -27.85
N GLN A 704 27.21 20.21 -27.68
CA GLN A 704 26.96 21.38 -26.82
C GLN A 704 25.79 22.22 -27.32
N SER A 705 25.69 22.45 -28.63
CA SER A 705 24.60 23.21 -29.25
C SER A 705 23.24 22.51 -29.10
N ILE A 706 23.18 21.19 -29.30
CA ILE A 706 21.97 20.38 -29.06
C ILE A 706 21.59 20.42 -27.58
N TYR A 707 22.51 20.06 -26.68
CA TYR A 707 22.24 20.01 -25.24
C TYR A 707 21.73 21.36 -24.72
N LYS A 708 22.36 22.46 -25.13
CA LYS A 708 21.99 23.83 -24.76
C LYS A 708 20.61 24.24 -25.30
N SER A 709 20.22 23.82 -26.49
CA SER A 709 18.91 24.13 -27.06
C SER A 709 17.77 23.36 -26.38
N ILE A 710 17.99 22.09 -26.01
CA ILE A 710 16.95 21.26 -25.37
C ILE A 710 16.86 21.55 -23.86
N SER A 711 17.98 21.63 -23.14
CA SER A 711 18.01 21.91 -21.69
C SER A 711 17.41 23.27 -21.30
N ARG A 712 17.40 24.23 -22.23
CA ARG A 712 16.77 25.56 -22.05
C ARG A 712 15.27 25.56 -22.38
N ASN A 713 14.73 24.50 -22.97
CA ASN A 713 13.34 24.44 -23.34
C ASN A 713 12.46 24.16 -22.11
N LYS A 714 11.91 25.24 -21.55
CA LYS A 714 11.01 25.19 -20.39
C LYS A 714 9.74 24.36 -20.63
N ALA A 715 9.23 24.32 -21.86
CA ALA A 715 8.01 23.56 -22.18
C ALA A 715 8.27 22.05 -22.13
N ILE A 716 9.40 21.57 -22.68
CA ILE A 716 9.84 20.18 -22.54
C ILE A 716 10.03 19.83 -21.06
N ARG A 717 10.79 20.63 -20.31
CA ARG A 717 11.03 20.36 -18.87
C ARG A 717 9.72 20.30 -18.08
N GLN A 718 8.86 21.30 -18.24
CA GLN A 718 7.55 21.33 -17.58
C GLN A 718 6.70 20.12 -17.96
N SER A 719 6.75 19.67 -19.22
CA SER A 719 5.97 18.52 -19.66
C SER A 719 6.46 17.21 -19.04
N VAL A 720 7.78 16.94 -19.09
CA VAL A 720 8.39 15.75 -18.45
C VAL A 720 8.10 15.73 -16.95
N SER A 721 8.32 16.84 -16.25
CA SER A 721 8.04 16.96 -14.81
C SER A 721 6.55 16.79 -14.50
N GLN A 722 5.63 17.38 -15.28
CA GLN A 722 4.19 17.29 -15.06
C GLN A 722 3.66 15.87 -15.29
N THR A 723 4.07 15.19 -16.36
CA THR A 723 3.67 13.80 -16.63
C THR A 723 4.22 12.85 -15.56
N THR A 724 5.48 13.04 -15.15
CA THR A 724 6.09 12.29 -14.04
C THR A 724 5.33 12.49 -12.74
N PHE A 725 5.05 13.75 -12.37
CA PHE A 725 4.28 14.08 -11.17
C PHE A 725 2.88 13.47 -11.19
N GLN A 726 2.15 13.57 -12.31
CA GLN A 726 0.81 12.99 -12.45
C GLN A 726 0.81 11.46 -12.31
N LEU A 727 1.77 10.75 -12.92
CA LEU A 727 1.88 9.30 -12.77
C LEU A 727 2.17 8.92 -11.31
N LEU A 728 3.16 9.59 -10.70
CA LEU A 728 3.59 9.34 -9.33
C LEU A 728 2.53 9.71 -8.29
N GLN A 729 1.75 10.77 -8.50
CA GLN A 729 0.58 11.09 -7.67
C GLN A 729 -0.53 10.04 -7.85
N GLY A 730 -0.78 9.57 -9.07
CA GLY A 730 -1.69 8.44 -9.30
C GLY A 730 -1.29 7.20 -8.52
N TYR A 731 0.02 6.88 -8.44
CA TYR A 731 0.52 5.81 -7.58
C TYR A 731 0.26 6.06 -6.10
N LYS A 732 0.48 7.29 -5.59
CA LYS A 732 0.11 7.64 -4.20
C LYS A 732 -1.39 7.52 -3.93
N GLU A 733 -2.25 7.98 -4.83
CA GLU A 733 -3.70 7.87 -4.69
C GLU A 733 -4.17 6.41 -4.68
N SER A 734 -3.65 5.56 -5.57
CA SER A 734 -4.00 4.14 -5.61
C SER A 734 -3.42 3.35 -4.44
N LEU A 735 -2.22 3.70 -3.95
CA LEU A 735 -1.69 3.19 -2.68
C LEU A 735 -2.55 3.62 -1.50
N LYS A 736 -2.99 4.88 -1.44
CA LYS A 736 -3.88 5.36 -0.37
C LYS A 736 -5.22 4.63 -0.40
N LYS A 737 -5.80 4.38 -1.58
CA LYS A 737 -7.03 3.58 -1.72
C LYS A 737 -6.84 2.13 -1.32
N ALA A 738 -5.68 1.53 -1.61
CA ALA A 738 -5.31 0.22 -1.07
C ALA A 738 -5.12 0.26 0.46
N ARG A 739 -4.45 1.30 1.01
CA ARG A 739 -4.18 1.45 2.44
C ARG A 739 -5.42 1.77 3.29
N ILE A 740 -6.44 2.44 2.75
CA ILE A 740 -7.75 2.56 3.43
C ILE A 740 -8.44 1.18 3.58
N LEU A 741 -7.94 0.16 2.88
CA LEU A 741 -8.35 -1.25 3.04
C LEU A 741 -7.33 -2.05 3.87
N ILE A 742 -6.27 -1.41 4.38
CA ILE A 742 -5.22 -1.93 5.28
C ILE A 742 -5.43 -1.43 6.72
N ASP A 743 -5.70 -0.14 6.90
CA ASP A 743 -5.84 0.57 8.21
C ASP A 743 -7.32 0.70 8.70
#